data_AF-A0A533V2U4-F1
#
_entry.id   AF-A0A533V2U4-F1
#
_cell.length_a   1.000
_cell.length_b   1.000
_cell.length_c   1.000
_cell.angle_alpha   90.00
_cell.angle_beta   90.00
_cell.angle_gamma   90.00
#
_symmetry.space_group_name_H-M   'P 1'
#
loop_
_entity.id
_entity.type
_entity.pdbx_description
1 polymer ?
#
loop_
_entity_poly.entity_id
_entity_poly.type
_entity_poly.pdbx_seq_one_letter_code
_entity_poly.pdbx_strand_id
1 'polypeptide(L)'
;MRRAMHVLEGLGPQETATFYDHPYFGQLFLAGIFKVIQFPDNFKDSFDLNSIDTLYLVPKVLIGLLAVLDTFLIYMISYRRYNRNVAILASILFAVMPITWYTRRILLEPIQLPFLLSSILFALYPGSLYNNVNDNASKDRKKFANINNKNMCMVLFSGIFLGLAVFTKVPAFTMIPIVWYLVLRNNRENLRLIGIWFIPVVLIPAVWPIYSITVGQFDSWFEGVLRQTGRGDQTFVHSLSVIFQIDPLLTILFSAAIIFAVVRRDFFILLWALPFLLFLYIIGYSPERLFVPLIPIFCISAAVMIVYFMEKIRNRNTQKWVSTVVVAAIAVFGLLSTTIIIDNNVSRAQFQTMRFVLDYISKENNNNEKYTIASSPIYSWIFKVLYGPNVFPGYSEAVSSGVKFNKTILIADDHFKQEIKGDENLRRFYDDTKNIVAIRPGRDTFNVNSYPYSSLISNYEGRNEIEVRSTNYVIGKESNCISYDPLTASISVACQHTNLTSLYEFLKYTDLLTKDLNKTWILNANLIVKNGSTLFINSSDTNWLKIDSTAGDAHSIKVEGNLVIDSVKISSWDTLRNSYPIPDKGGAVPRSYLAKTGGSGTIDISNSDISYLGFNGAESFGLTYLSGSGSTLTNNKIHHLYSGFHATNSVHNITIDNNEIYNNTAHGIDSFSKTHSLLIKNNFIHHNGKNGIICSIGCYGVIFDSNKIQNNKEEGIMLNKNISNSTISNNILYNNKYQVQIYGSSNNNTVYNNSMTGGNGGIKITANSSENLINNNDIKNSNYGISLEGGASKNLIDSNSIENNSDAGIQIQEHTNNNEFRNNILLDNRNKDVDRLDHGTSSFLFVNNTILSSPPN
;
A
#
# COMPACT_ATOMS: atom_id res chain seq x y z
N MET A 1 -8.95 20.10 -18.57
CA MET A 1 -8.00 21.04 -17.92
C MET A 1 -7.13 21.76 -18.93
N ARG A 2 -6.26 21.07 -19.69
CA ARG A 2 -5.39 21.66 -20.73
C ARG A 2 -6.04 22.79 -21.56
N ARG A 3 -7.18 22.51 -22.20
CA ARG A 3 -7.90 23.51 -23.01
C ARG A 3 -8.49 24.68 -22.23
N ALA A 4 -8.89 24.47 -20.97
CA ALA A 4 -9.33 25.57 -20.12
C ALA A 4 -8.16 26.52 -19.81
N MET A 5 -6.95 25.98 -19.61
CA MET A 5 -5.74 26.79 -19.45
C MET A 5 -5.40 27.55 -20.74
N HIS A 6 -5.53 26.91 -21.90
CA HIS A 6 -5.36 27.55 -23.21
C HIS A 6 -6.29 28.76 -23.39
N VAL A 7 -7.58 28.61 -23.05
CA VAL A 7 -8.56 29.71 -23.07
C VAL A 7 -8.17 30.81 -22.09
N LEU A 8 -7.74 30.43 -20.88
CA LEU A 8 -7.35 31.37 -19.82
C LEU A 8 -6.13 32.22 -20.19
N GLU A 9 -5.22 31.67 -21.00
CA GLU A 9 -4.07 32.36 -21.60
C GLU A 9 -4.47 33.33 -22.73
N GLY A 10 -5.75 33.37 -23.12
CA GLY A 10 -6.26 34.26 -24.18
C GLY A 10 -6.05 33.74 -25.60
N LEU A 11 -5.70 32.45 -25.76
CA LEU A 11 -5.39 31.84 -27.06
C LEU A 11 -6.65 31.39 -27.85
N GLY A 12 -7.84 31.68 -27.33
CA GLY A 12 -9.12 31.33 -27.94
C GLY A 12 -9.65 29.94 -27.53
N PRO A 13 -10.89 29.61 -27.94
CA PRO A 13 -11.57 28.37 -27.55
C PRO A 13 -11.01 27.13 -28.24
N GLN A 14 -10.46 27.23 -29.44
CA GLN A 14 -9.95 26.05 -30.17
C GLN A 14 -8.43 25.96 -30.02
N GLU A 15 -7.94 24.88 -29.40
CA GLU A 15 -6.50 24.69 -29.13
C GLU A 15 -5.70 24.34 -30.40
N THR A 16 -6.26 23.50 -31.27
CA THR A 16 -5.61 23.03 -32.50
C THR A 16 -6.56 23.16 -33.69
N ALA A 17 -6.09 23.72 -34.81
CA ALA A 17 -6.94 24.01 -35.96
C ALA A 17 -7.63 22.78 -36.59
N THR A 18 -7.09 21.58 -36.38
CA THR A 18 -7.50 20.35 -37.07
C THR A 18 -8.32 19.37 -36.22
N PHE A 19 -8.50 19.61 -34.92
CA PHE A 19 -9.08 18.61 -34.01
C PHE A 19 -10.33 19.08 -33.26
N TYR A 20 -11.49 18.59 -33.67
CA TYR A 20 -12.79 18.89 -33.07
C TYR A 20 -13.42 17.63 -32.44
N ASP A 21 -13.73 17.67 -31.14
CA ASP A 21 -14.27 16.52 -30.41
C ASP A 21 -15.37 16.87 -29.37
N HIS A 22 -15.52 18.14 -29.00
CA HIS A 22 -16.62 18.62 -28.15
C HIS A 22 -16.81 20.15 -28.29
N PRO A 23 -18.00 20.68 -27.94
CA PRO A 23 -18.24 22.12 -27.95
C PRO A 23 -17.58 22.86 -26.79
N TYR A 24 -17.50 24.19 -26.90
CA TYR A 24 -16.57 25.01 -26.12
C TYR A 24 -17.01 25.36 -24.70
N PHE A 25 -18.25 25.09 -24.30
CA PHE A 25 -18.74 25.63 -23.03
C PHE A 25 -17.96 25.11 -21.82
N GLY A 26 -17.60 23.82 -21.78
CA GLY A 26 -16.93 23.24 -20.61
C GLY A 26 -15.59 23.91 -20.28
N GLN A 27 -14.76 24.15 -21.30
CA GLN A 27 -13.49 24.86 -21.15
C GLN A 27 -13.66 26.36 -20.89
N LEU A 28 -14.67 27.02 -21.50
CA LEU A 28 -14.98 28.44 -21.26
C LEU A 28 -15.46 28.65 -19.82
N PHE A 29 -16.31 27.75 -19.32
CA PHE A 29 -16.83 27.76 -17.95
C PHE A 29 -15.69 27.62 -16.93
N LEU A 30 -14.81 26.63 -17.10
CA LEU A 30 -13.65 26.45 -16.22
C LEU A 30 -12.69 27.64 -16.28
N ALA A 31 -12.35 28.11 -17.49
CA ALA A 31 -11.47 29.26 -17.65
C ALA A 31 -12.05 30.54 -17.03
N GLY A 32 -13.36 30.77 -17.15
CA GLY A 32 -14.05 31.89 -16.52
C GLY A 32 -13.93 31.86 -15.00
N ILE A 33 -14.16 30.70 -14.38
CA ILE A 33 -13.99 30.53 -12.93
C ILE A 33 -12.53 30.75 -12.53
N PHE A 34 -11.57 30.12 -13.24
CA PHE A 34 -10.15 30.28 -12.96
C PHE A 34 -9.67 31.72 -13.07
N LYS A 35 -10.20 32.49 -14.03
CA LYS A 35 -9.91 33.92 -14.17
C LYS A 35 -10.39 34.72 -12.96
N VAL A 36 -11.60 34.43 -12.45
CA VAL A 36 -12.17 35.10 -11.28
C VAL A 36 -11.35 34.84 -10.02
N ILE A 37 -10.90 33.60 -9.82
CA ILE A 37 -10.09 33.22 -8.65
C ILE A 37 -8.58 33.48 -8.85
N GLN A 38 -8.18 34.06 -9.99
CA GLN A 38 -6.78 34.30 -10.38
C GLN A 38 -5.90 33.03 -10.31
N PHE A 39 -6.48 31.88 -10.67
CA PHE A 39 -5.74 30.63 -10.83
C PHE A 39 -4.99 30.65 -12.17
N PRO A 40 -3.74 30.13 -12.26
CA PRO A 40 -2.95 29.54 -11.19
C PRO A 40 -2.04 30.55 -10.46
N ASP A 41 -2.02 31.83 -10.86
CA ASP A 41 -1.04 32.83 -10.42
C ASP A 41 -1.01 33.03 -8.89
N ASN A 42 -2.16 33.09 -8.23
CA ASN A 42 -2.21 33.19 -6.75
C ASN A 42 -1.69 31.95 -6.00
N PHE A 43 -1.45 30.86 -6.72
CA PHE A 43 -0.92 29.61 -6.17
C PHE A 43 0.54 29.39 -6.58
N LYS A 44 1.12 30.29 -7.40
CA LYS A 44 2.48 30.14 -7.92
C LYS A 44 3.60 30.33 -6.91
N ASP A 45 3.42 31.23 -5.94
CA ASP A 45 4.47 31.52 -4.95
C ASP A 45 4.51 30.48 -3.81
N SER A 46 3.57 29.54 -3.78
CA SER A 46 3.50 28.44 -2.79
C SER A 46 4.16 27.14 -3.26
N PHE A 47 4.89 27.18 -4.38
CA PHE A 47 5.50 26.02 -5.05
C PHE A 47 6.77 25.48 -4.37
N ASP A 48 6.60 24.94 -3.17
CA ASP A 48 7.49 23.87 -2.70
C ASP A 48 7.14 22.56 -3.45
N LEU A 49 8.08 21.63 -3.63
CA LEU A 49 7.88 20.31 -4.27
C LEU A 49 6.70 19.51 -3.64
N ASN A 50 6.29 19.90 -2.43
CA ASN A 50 5.13 19.38 -1.71
C ASN A 50 3.77 19.88 -2.23
N SER A 51 3.70 20.99 -2.97
CA SER A 51 2.45 21.68 -3.29
C SER A 51 1.80 21.30 -4.62
N ILE A 52 2.38 20.41 -5.44
CA ILE A 52 1.78 20.10 -6.76
C ILE A 52 0.36 19.52 -6.63
N ASP A 53 0.08 18.83 -5.52
CA ASP A 53 -1.25 18.33 -5.19
C ASP A 53 -2.28 19.46 -5.07
N THR A 54 -1.87 20.68 -4.71
CA THR A 54 -2.77 21.85 -4.58
C THR A 54 -3.25 22.36 -5.94
N LEU A 55 -2.47 22.21 -7.02
CA LEU A 55 -2.90 22.56 -8.38
C LEU A 55 -4.05 21.69 -8.87
N TYR A 56 -4.09 20.42 -8.47
CA TYR A 56 -5.23 19.54 -8.72
C TYR A 56 -6.37 19.73 -7.73
N LEU A 57 -6.11 20.27 -6.54
CA LEU A 57 -7.13 20.49 -5.53
C LEU A 57 -8.20 21.47 -6.01
N VAL A 58 -7.80 22.59 -6.63
CA VAL A 58 -8.74 23.62 -7.11
C VAL A 58 -9.80 23.05 -8.08
N PRO A 59 -9.44 22.40 -9.21
CA PRO A 59 -10.44 21.81 -10.09
C PRO A 59 -11.20 20.65 -9.43
N LYS A 60 -10.58 19.85 -8.54
CA LYS A 60 -11.27 18.78 -7.81
C LYS A 60 -12.37 19.32 -6.88
N VAL A 61 -12.06 20.37 -6.11
CA VAL A 61 -13.02 21.03 -5.21
C VAL A 61 -14.17 21.63 -6.02
N LEU A 62 -13.87 22.28 -7.16
CA LEU A 62 -14.91 22.83 -8.03
C LEU A 62 -15.89 21.75 -8.50
N ILE A 63 -15.38 20.62 -9.01
CA ILE A 63 -16.25 19.50 -9.43
C ILE A 63 -17.01 18.91 -8.24
N GLY A 64 -16.38 18.81 -7.06
CA GLY A 64 -17.06 18.40 -5.83
C GLY A 64 -18.24 19.31 -5.45
N LEU A 65 -18.07 20.63 -5.58
CA LEU A 65 -19.14 21.60 -5.36
C LEU A 65 -20.27 21.46 -6.38
N LEU A 66 -19.97 21.16 -7.66
CA LEU A 66 -20.99 20.86 -8.66
C LEU A 66 -21.79 19.60 -8.30
N ALA A 67 -21.14 18.54 -7.82
CA ALA A 67 -21.84 17.33 -7.38
C ALA A 67 -22.77 17.58 -6.16
N VAL A 68 -22.39 18.48 -5.26
CA VAL A 68 -23.26 18.93 -4.15
C VAL A 68 -24.47 19.71 -4.71
N LEU A 69 -24.24 20.61 -5.66
CA LEU A 69 -25.32 21.32 -6.35
C LEU A 69 -26.27 20.36 -7.07
N ASP A 70 -25.75 19.35 -7.76
CA ASP A 70 -26.56 18.33 -8.44
C ASP A 70 -27.45 17.56 -7.45
N THR A 71 -26.89 17.18 -6.29
CA THR A 71 -27.65 16.52 -5.21
C THR A 71 -28.82 17.39 -4.74
N PHE A 72 -28.58 18.69 -4.57
CA PHE A 72 -29.62 19.66 -4.22
C PHE A 72 -30.67 19.83 -5.33
N LEU A 73 -30.25 19.93 -6.59
CA LEU A 73 -31.15 20.05 -7.72
C LEU A 73 -32.04 18.79 -7.88
N ILE A 74 -31.49 17.60 -7.68
CA ILE A 74 -32.24 16.33 -7.67
C ILE A 74 -33.29 16.34 -6.56
N TYR A 75 -32.93 16.79 -5.35
CA TYR A 75 -33.88 16.97 -4.26
C TYR A 75 -35.02 17.90 -4.68
N MET A 76 -34.71 19.08 -5.23
CA MET A 76 -35.71 20.08 -5.60
C MET A 76 -36.63 19.61 -6.73
N ILE A 77 -36.09 18.95 -7.75
CA ILE A 77 -36.87 18.36 -8.86
C ILE A 77 -37.83 17.31 -8.31
N SER A 78 -37.31 16.39 -7.49
CA SER A 78 -38.08 15.28 -6.92
C SER A 78 -39.17 15.77 -5.97
N TYR A 79 -38.84 16.75 -5.12
CA TYR A 79 -39.77 17.36 -4.16
C TYR A 79 -40.95 17.98 -4.91
N ARG A 80 -40.67 18.69 -6.00
CA ARG A 80 -41.68 19.43 -6.77
C ARG A 80 -42.52 18.52 -7.66
N ARG A 81 -41.92 17.47 -8.23
CA ARG A 81 -42.62 16.54 -9.13
C ARG A 81 -43.42 15.48 -8.37
N TYR A 82 -42.92 15.05 -7.21
CA TYR A 82 -43.48 13.97 -6.40
C TYR A 82 -43.77 14.46 -4.98
N ASN A 83 -42.90 14.17 -4.01
CA ASN A 83 -43.07 14.56 -2.62
C ASN A 83 -41.72 14.58 -1.87
N ARG A 84 -41.75 15.00 -0.60
CA ARG A 84 -40.56 15.10 0.26
C ARG A 84 -39.83 13.78 0.47
N ASN A 85 -40.54 12.66 0.61
CA ASN A 85 -39.92 11.37 0.89
C ASN A 85 -39.12 10.87 -0.32
N VAL A 86 -39.69 11.03 -1.52
CA VAL A 86 -38.98 10.74 -2.78
C VAL A 86 -37.75 11.64 -2.93
N ALA A 87 -37.87 12.92 -2.58
CA ALA A 87 -36.76 13.87 -2.68
C ALA A 87 -35.57 13.52 -1.77
N ILE A 88 -35.84 13.18 -0.51
CA ILE A 88 -34.82 12.75 0.44
C ILE A 88 -34.14 11.46 -0.07
N LEU A 89 -34.93 10.46 -0.47
CA LEU A 89 -34.37 9.19 -0.90
C LEU A 89 -33.57 9.30 -2.22
N ALA A 90 -34.07 10.06 -3.20
CA ALA A 90 -33.37 10.26 -4.48
C ALA A 90 -32.03 11.00 -4.30
N SER A 91 -32.00 12.02 -3.45
CA SER A 91 -30.75 12.75 -3.14
C SER A 91 -29.76 11.91 -2.35
N ILE A 92 -30.21 11.07 -1.41
CA ILE A 92 -29.34 10.12 -0.70
C ILE A 92 -28.73 9.11 -1.68
N LEU A 93 -29.54 8.47 -2.53
CA LEU A 93 -29.05 7.54 -3.55
C LEU A 93 -27.98 8.19 -4.44
N PHE A 94 -28.22 9.42 -4.90
CA PHE A 94 -27.23 10.13 -5.72
C PHE A 94 -25.96 10.53 -4.92
N ALA A 95 -26.09 10.82 -3.63
CA ALA A 95 -24.95 11.23 -2.81
C ALA A 95 -24.02 10.08 -2.42
N VAL A 96 -24.54 8.85 -2.29
CA VAL A 96 -23.79 7.75 -1.65
C VAL A 96 -23.54 6.53 -2.53
N MET A 97 -24.14 6.43 -3.72
CA MET A 97 -23.97 5.24 -4.58
C MET A 97 -22.64 5.29 -5.37
N PRO A 98 -21.86 4.19 -5.44
CA PRO A 98 -20.56 4.17 -6.13
C PRO A 98 -20.55 4.64 -7.58
N ILE A 99 -21.62 4.40 -8.35
CA ILE A 99 -21.71 4.88 -9.75
C ILE A 99 -21.63 6.41 -9.86
N THR A 100 -21.98 7.13 -8.79
CA THR A 100 -21.88 8.60 -8.74
C THR A 100 -20.43 9.09 -8.71
N TRP A 101 -19.45 8.19 -8.59
CA TRP A 101 -18.04 8.51 -8.79
C TRP A 101 -17.78 9.23 -10.13
N TYR A 102 -18.52 8.89 -11.20
CA TYR A 102 -18.42 9.59 -12.48
C TYR A 102 -18.79 11.08 -12.41
N THR A 103 -19.69 11.46 -11.51
CA THR A 103 -20.10 12.87 -11.31
C THR A 103 -19.03 13.69 -10.57
N ARG A 104 -17.98 13.03 -10.07
CA ARG A 104 -16.91 13.65 -9.26
C ARG A 104 -15.57 13.73 -10.01
N ARG A 105 -15.54 13.36 -11.29
CA ARG A 105 -14.34 13.44 -12.15
C ARG A 105 -14.28 14.76 -12.91
N ILE A 106 -13.08 15.22 -13.25
CA ILE A 106 -12.90 16.41 -14.08
C ILE A 106 -13.16 16.06 -15.55
N LEU A 107 -14.44 15.90 -15.88
CA LEU A 107 -14.97 15.57 -17.22
C LEU A 107 -16.02 16.61 -17.63
N LEU A 108 -16.50 16.52 -18.87
CA LEU A 108 -17.53 17.43 -19.39
C LEU A 108 -18.91 17.13 -18.82
N GLU A 109 -19.21 15.85 -18.58
CA GLU A 109 -20.52 15.40 -18.13
C GLU A 109 -20.88 15.90 -16.73
N PRO A 110 -19.96 15.94 -15.73
CA PRO A 110 -20.21 16.59 -14.44
C PRO A 110 -20.44 18.10 -14.54
N ILE A 111 -19.80 18.78 -15.50
CA ILE A 111 -20.05 20.22 -15.77
C ILE A 111 -21.42 20.41 -16.41
N GLN A 112 -21.83 19.50 -17.29
CA GLN A 112 -23.12 19.54 -17.99
C GLN A 112 -24.30 19.31 -17.05
N LEU A 113 -24.17 18.40 -16.10
CA LEU A 113 -25.25 17.91 -15.23
C LEU A 113 -26.04 19.02 -14.50
N PRO A 114 -25.41 20.01 -13.84
CA PRO A 114 -26.14 21.07 -13.13
C PRO A 114 -26.98 21.94 -14.07
N PHE A 115 -26.53 22.17 -15.31
CA PHE A 115 -27.29 22.91 -16.30
C PHE A 115 -28.49 22.10 -16.79
N LEU A 116 -28.31 20.80 -17.06
CA LEU A 116 -29.42 19.93 -17.41
C LEU A 116 -30.48 19.87 -16.30
N LEU A 117 -30.07 19.63 -15.06
CA LEU A 117 -30.96 19.57 -13.91
C LEU A 117 -31.66 20.90 -13.66
N SER A 118 -30.94 22.03 -13.78
CA SER A 118 -31.54 23.37 -13.68
C SER A 118 -32.60 23.57 -14.75
N SER A 119 -32.36 23.16 -15.99
CA SER A 119 -33.35 23.27 -17.07
C SER A 119 -34.67 22.56 -16.72
N ILE A 120 -34.58 21.31 -16.26
CA ILE A 120 -35.73 20.50 -15.85
C ILE A 120 -36.44 21.14 -14.66
N LEU A 121 -35.69 21.59 -13.66
CA LEU A 121 -36.22 22.25 -12.48
C LEU A 121 -37.02 23.51 -12.86
N PHE A 122 -36.44 24.40 -13.68
CA PHE A 122 -37.12 25.62 -14.14
C PHE A 122 -38.37 25.32 -14.96
N ALA A 123 -38.39 24.25 -15.77
CA ALA A 123 -39.60 23.82 -16.50
C ALA A 123 -40.73 23.32 -15.57
N LEU A 124 -40.42 22.91 -14.33
CA LEU A 124 -41.40 22.52 -13.31
C LEU A 124 -42.00 23.71 -12.53
N TYR A 125 -41.43 24.92 -12.62
CA TYR A 125 -41.91 26.07 -11.85
C TYR A 125 -43.26 26.66 -12.31
N PRO A 126 -43.51 26.87 -13.63
CA PRO A 126 -44.70 27.58 -14.11
C PRO A 126 -46.05 27.02 -13.63
N GLY A 127 -46.19 25.70 -13.51
CA GLY A 127 -47.44 25.05 -13.11
C GLY A 127 -47.85 25.36 -11.66
N SER A 128 -46.89 25.53 -10.75
CA SER A 128 -47.20 25.85 -9.34
C SER A 128 -47.49 27.34 -9.13
N LEU A 129 -46.98 28.22 -9.99
CA LEU A 129 -47.29 29.66 -9.94
C LEU A 129 -48.76 29.93 -10.28
N TYR A 130 -49.36 29.09 -11.13
CA TYR A 130 -50.77 29.19 -11.50
C TYR A 130 -51.71 28.61 -10.43
N ASN A 131 -51.35 27.48 -9.82
CA ASN A 131 -52.18 26.82 -8.79
C ASN A 131 -52.30 27.62 -7.47
N ASN A 132 -51.37 28.55 -7.20
CA ASN A 132 -51.42 29.44 -6.02
C ASN A 132 -52.32 30.68 -6.21
N VAL A 133 -53.04 30.77 -7.33
CA VAL A 133 -54.00 31.85 -7.59
C VAL A 133 -55.39 31.35 -7.20
N ASN A 134 -55.92 31.81 -6.06
CA ASN A 134 -57.35 31.64 -5.73
C ASN A 134 -58.19 32.19 -6.90
N ASP A 135 -59.24 31.47 -7.32
CA ASP A 135 -60.07 31.81 -8.49
C ASP A 135 -60.60 33.27 -8.49
N ASN A 136 -60.65 33.92 -7.32
CA ASN A 136 -61.05 35.32 -7.14
C ASN A 136 -59.97 36.37 -7.50
N ALA A 137 -58.71 35.99 -7.68
CA ALA A 137 -57.60 36.90 -8.01
C ALA A 137 -57.40 37.13 -9.53
N SER A 138 -58.18 36.45 -10.36
CA SER A 138 -58.20 36.61 -11.83
C SER A 138 -58.69 38.01 -12.29
N LYS A 139 -59.31 38.78 -11.41
CA LYS A 139 -59.76 40.16 -11.69
C LYS A 139 -58.64 41.22 -11.59
N ASP A 140 -57.51 40.89 -10.95
CA ASP A 140 -56.42 41.84 -10.75
C ASP A 140 -55.37 41.71 -11.87
N ARG A 141 -55.57 42.47 -12.96
CA ARG A 141 -54.75 42.40 -14.19
C ARG A 141 -53.24 42.52 -13.92
N LYS A 142 -52.84 43.31 -12.91
CA LYS A 142 -51.42 43.49 -12.55
C LYS A 142 -50.81 42.24 -11.95
N LYS A 143 -51.54 41.52 -11.08
CA LYS A 143 -51.08 40.27 -10.45
C LYS A 143 -50.95 39.14 -11.48
N PHE A 144 -51.91 39.03 -12.39
CA PHE A 144 -51.88 38.04 -13.48
C PHE A 144 -50.74 38.31 -14.47
N ALA A 145 -50.52 39.57 -14.86
CA ALA A 145 -49.40 39.96 -15.73
C ALA A 145 -48.03 39.64 -15.09
N ASN A 146 -47.86 39.88 -13.79
CA ASN A 146 -46.63 39.56 -13.06
C ASN A 146 -46.36 38.04 -13.03
N ILE A 147 -47.39 37.22 -12.83
CA ILE A 147 -47.27 35.75 -12.88
C ILE A 147 -46.88 35.27 -14.28
N ASN A 148 -47.49 35.85 -15.33
CA ASN A 148 -47.15 35.50 -16.70
C ASN A 148 -45.69 35.88 -17.05
N ASN A 149 -45.23 37.05 -16.61
CA ASN A 149 -43.83 37.47 -16.77
C ASN A 149 -42.87 36.53 -16.04
N LYS A 150 -43.20 36.15 -14.79
CA LYS A 150 -42.40 35.17 -14.04
C LYS A 150 -42.36 33.81 -14.73
N ASN A 151 -43.48 33.32 -15.26
CA ASN A 151 -43.52 32.06 -16.02
C ASN A 151 -42.65 32.15 -17.28
N MET A 152 -42.74 33.25 -18.02
CA MET A 152 -41.92 33.49 -19.20
C MET A 152 -40.42 33.48 -18.84
N CYS A 153 -40.03 34.11 -17.73
CA CYS A 153 -38.66 34.06 -17.23
C CYS A 153 -38.21 32.64 -16.87
N MET A 154 -39.05 31.86 -16.16
CA MET A 154 -38.71 30.47 -15.79
C MET A 154 -38.53 29.59 -17.04
N VAL A 155 -39.41 29.74 -18.04
CA VAL A 155 -39.33 29.01 -19.31
C VAL A 155 -38.10 29.43 -20.12
N LEU A 156 -37.78 30.72 -20.17
CA LEU A 156 -36.58 31.23 -20.81
C LEU A 156 -35.31 30.69 -20.13
N PHE A 157 -35.23 30.73 -18.79
CA PHE A 157 -34.11 30.15 -18.04
C PHE A 157 -33.98 28.65 -18.30
N SER A 158 -35.09 27.91 -18.33
CA SER A 158 -35.08 26.50 -18.70
C SER A 158 -34.45 26.27 -20.09
N GLY A 159 -34.81 27.09 -21.08
CA GLY A 159 -34.24 27.02 -22.42
C GLY A 159 -32.75 27.38 -22.48
N ILE A 160 -32.34 28.44 -21.77
CA ILE A 160 -30.92 28.84 -21.65
C ILE A 160 -30.10 27.69 -21.05
N PHE A 161 -30.56 27.11 -19.94
CA PHE A 161 -29.84 26.04 -19.27
C PHE A 161 -29.74 24.77 -20.10
N LEU A 162 -30.78 24.40 -20.87
CA LEU A 162 -30.68 23.27 -21.79
C LEU A 162 -29.75 23.58 -22.96
N GLY A 163 -29.80 24.80 -23.52
CA GLY A 163 -28.85 25.25 -24.54
C GLY A 163 -27.40 25.16 -24.06
N LEU A 164 -27.12 25.60 -22.82
CA LEU A 164 -25.79 25.45 -22.20
C LEU A 164 -25.39 23.99 -21.99
N ALA A 165 -26.32 23.13 -21.56
CA ALA A 165 -26.07 21.70 -21.42
C ALA A 165 -25.67 21.07 -22.76
N VAL A 166 -26.39 21.35 -23.84
CA VAL A 166 -26.06 20.87 -25.20
C VAL A 166 -24.72 21.45 -25.68
N PHE A 167 -24.45 22.73 -25.42
CA PHE A 167 -23.18 23.39 -25.73
C PHE A 167 -22.00 22.91 -24.85
N THR A 168 -22.27 22.16 -23.78
CA THR A 168 -21.25 21.45 -23.01
C THR A 168 -20.95 20.08 -23.61
N LYS A 169 -22.02 19.32 -23.92
CA LYS A 169 -21.92 18.00 -24.55
C LYS A 169 -23.17 17.71 -25.37
N VAL A 170 -22.99 17.51 -26.67
CA VAL A 170 -24.08 17.40 -27.65
C VAL A 170 -25.21 16.44 -27.24
N PRO A 171 -24.96 15.20 -26.75
CA PRO A 171 -26.02 14.24 -26.43
C PRO A 171 -27.14 14.71 -25.49
N ALA A 172 -26.95 15.81 -24.73
CA ALA A 172 -28.04 16.41 -23.95
C ALA A 172 -29.22 16.91 -24.79
N PHE A 173 -29.09 17.05 -26.13
CA PHE A 173 -30.23 17.43 -26.97
C PHE A 173 -31.38 16.42 -26.85
N THR A 174 -31.07 15.17 -26.52
CA THR A 174 -32.05 14.10 -26.28
C THR A 174 -32.97 14.37 -25.08
N MET A 175 -32.69 15.41 -24.28
CA MET A 175 -33.54 15.88 -23.18
C MET A 175 -34.60 16.90 -23.64
N ILE A 176 -34.59 17.31 -24.91
CA ILE A 176 -35.63 18.16 -25.52
C ILE A 176 -37.05 17.59 -25.29
N PRO A 177 -37.34 16.28 -25.52
CA PRO A 177 -38.69 15.74 -25.34
C PRO A 177 -39.25 15.90 -23.93
N ILE A 178 -38.45 15.66 -22.88
CA ILE A 178 -38.91 15.81 -21.49
C ILE A 178 -39.15 17.27 -21.13
N VAL A 179 -38.23 18.17 -21.47
CA VAL A 179 -38.38 19.59 -21.12
C VAL A 179 -39.52 20.23 -21.93
N TRP A 180 -39.63 19.90 -23.21
CA TRP A 180 -40.76 20.28 -24.06
C TRP A 180 -42.10 19.85 -23.45
N TYR A 181 -42.21 18.58 -23.05
CA TYR A 181 -43.39 18.03 -22.39
C TYR A 181 -43.75 18.78 -21.11
N LEU A 182 -42.75 19.11 -20.28
CA LEU A 182 -42.96 19.86 -19.04
C LEU A 182 -43.44 21.29 -19.31
N VAL A 183 -42.84 21.98 -20.28
CA VAL A 183 -43.25 23.34 -20.67
C VAL A 183 -44.68 23.34 -21.18
N LEU A 184 -45.06 22.38 -22.04
CA LEU A 184 -46.43 22.25 -22.53
C LEU A 184 -47.43 21.99 -21.41
N ARG A 185 -47.20 20.94 -20.62
CA ARG A 185 -48.12 20.47 -19.58
C ARG A 185 -48.34 21.51 -18.48
N ASN A 186 -47.27 22.20 -18.07
CA ASN A 186 -47.33 23.16 -16.97
C ASN A 186 -47.86 24.54 -17.38
N ASN A 187 -47.98 24.81 -18.69
CA ASN A 187 -48.44 26.11 -19.22
C ASN A 187 -49.71 26.02 -20.07
N ARG A 188 -50.56 25.00 -19.85
CA ARG A 188 -51.83 24.79 -20.59
C ARG A 188 -51.65 24.84 -22.11
N GLU A 189 -50.57 24.24 -22.61
CA GLU A 189 -50.29 24.13 -24.05
C GLU A 189 -50.06 25.46 -24.78
N ASN A 190 -49.59 26.50 -24.07
CA ASN A 190 -49.26 27.78 -24.68
C ASN A 190 -48.03 27.69 -25.61
N LEU A 191 -48.29 27.61 -26.92
CA LEU A 191 -47.28 27.48 -27.98
C LEU A 191 -46.27 28.66 -28.04
N ARG A 192 -46.63 29.86 -27.55
CA ARG A 192 -45.70 31.00 -27.55
C ARG A 192 -44.52 30.78 -26.59
N LEU A 193 -44.79 30.18 -25.44
CA LEU A 193 -43.76 29.88 -24.43
C LEU A 193 -42.77 28.82 -24.92
N ILE A 194 -43.23 27.91 -25.79
CA ILE A 194 -42.36 26.94 -26.45
C ILE A 194 -41.38 27.64 -27.38
N GLY A 195 -41.84 28.61 -28.17
CA GLY A 195 -40.95 29.41 -29.01
C GLY A 195 -39.87 30.11 -28.18
N ILE A 196 -40.25 30.74 -27.07
CA ILE A 196 -39.32 31.40 -26.14
C ILE A 196 -38.31 30.43 -25.55
N TRP A 197 -38.74 29.22 -25.21
CA TRP A 197 -37.87 28.16 -24.71
C TRP A 197 -36.91 27.62 -25.77
N PHE A 198 -37.39 27.40 -27.00
CA PHE A 198 -36.64 26.72 -28.05
C PHE A 198 -35.54 27.60 -28.66
N ILE A 199 -35.75 28.93 -28.70
CA ILE A 199 -34.77 29.90 -29.20
C ILE A 199 -33.38 29.70 -28.56
N PRO A 200 -33.20 29.78 -27.23
CA PRO A 200 -31.88 29.56 -26.61
C PRO A 200 -31.38 28.12 -26.72
N VAL A 201 -32.27 27.12 -26.78
CA VAL A 201 -31.89 25.70 -26.95
C VAL A 201 -31.16 25.47 -28.26
N VAL A 202 -31.48 26.23 -29.30
CA VAL A 202 -30.84 26.15 -30.62
C VAL A 202 -29.70 27.16 -30.77
N LEU A 203 -29.94 28.43 -30.41
CA LEU A 203 -28.97 29.51 -30.67
C LEU A 203 -27.68 29.35 -29.86
N ILE A 204 -27.76 28.88 -28.61
CA ILE A 204 -26.56 28.72 -27.76
C ILE A 204 -25.63 27.63 -28.31
N PRO A 205 -26.09 26.39 -28.59
CA PRO A 205 -25.23 25.38 -29.20
C PRO A 205 -24.73 25.73 -30.60
N ALA A 206 -25.52 26.50 -31.37
CA ALA A 206 -25.14 26.93 -32.72
C ALA A 206 -23.86 27.79 -32.74
N VAL A 207 -23.45 28.38 -31.61
CA VAL A 207 -22.17 29.08 -31.46
C VAL A 207 -20.99 28.19 -31.89
N TRP A 208 -21.04 26.87 -31.64
CA TRP A 208 -19.94 25.96 -31.97
C TRP A 208 -19.70 25.84 -33.49
N PRO A 209 -20.69 25.41 -34.31
CA PRO A 209 -20.51 25.36 -35.76
C PRO A 209 -20.35 26.76 -36.38
N ILE A 210 -21.09 27.79 -35.90
CA ILE A 210 -20.97 29.16 -36.42
C ILE A 210 -19.53 29.66 -36.25
N TYR A 211 -18.93 29.46 -35.07
CA TYR A 211 -17.54 29.84 -34.86
C TYR A 211 -16.60 29.14 -35.85
N SER A 212 -16.76 27.82 -36.05
CA SER A 212 -15.94 27.07 -37.01
C SER A 212 -16.03 27.63 -38.44
N ILE A 213 -17.20 28.11 -38.85
CA ILE A 213 -17.41 28.80 -40.14
C ILE A 213 -16.64 30.12 -40.16
N THR A 214 -16.74 30.93 -39.11
CA THR A 214 -16.06 32.24 -39.05
C THR A 214 -14.54 32.16 -39.11
N VAL A 215 -13.96 31.04 -38.64
CA VAL A 215 -12.50 30.81 -38.68
C VAL A 215 -12.06 29.93 -39.86
N GLY A 216 -12.97 29.58 -40.78
CA GLY A 216 -12.65 28.78 -41.97
C GLY A 216 -12.31 27.31 -41.70
N GLN A 217 -12.78 26.74 -40.58
CA GLN A 217 -12.47 25.36 -40.13
C GLN A 217 -13.72 24.45 -40.10
N PHE A 218 -14.75 24.78 -40.87
CA PHE A 218 -16.01 24.03 -40.86
C PHE A 218 -15.83 22.56 -41.28
N ASP A 219 -14.98 22.28 -42.28
CA ASP A 219 -14.73 20.91 -42.73
C ASP A 219 -14.08 20.06 -41.63
N SER A 220 -13.07 20.60 -40.94
CA SER A 220 -12.44 19.93 -39.79
C SER A 220 -13.40 19.75 -38.62
N TRP A 221 -14.31 20.70 -38.39
CA TRP A 221 -15.38 20.56 -37.40
C TRP A 221 -16.33 19.42 -37.79
N PHE A 222 -16.80 19.39 -39.03
CA PHE A 222 -17.75 18.40 -39.53
C PHE A 222 -17.15 16.99 -39.47
N GLU A 223 -15.91 16.82 -39.94
CA GLU A 223 -15.17 15.57 -39.85
C GLU A 223 -14.97 15.15 -38.38
N GLY A 224 -14.57 16.08 -37.51
CA GLY A 224 -14.36 15.81 -36.09
C GLY A 224 -15.63 15.33 -35.38
N VAL A 225 -16.78 15.93 -35.68
CA VAL A 225 -18.10 15.51 -35.18
C VAL A 225 -18.47 14.12 -35.68
N LEU A 226 -18.33 13.85 -36.98
CA LEU A 226 -18.60 12.52 -37.55
C LEU A 226 -17.69 11.46 -36.94
N ARG A 227 -16.40 11.77 -36.77
CA ARG A 227 -15.43 10.87 -36.15
C ARG A 227 -15.82 10.49 -34.71
N GLN A 228 -16.51 11.34 -33.95
CA GLN A 228 -17.00 10.98 -32.61
C GLN A 228 -17.99 9.82 -32.62
N THR A 229 -18.78 9.68 -33.70
CA THR A 229 -19.77 8.60 -33.83
C THR A 229 -19.16 7.27 -34.30
N GLY A 230 -17.95 7.29 -34.88
CA GLY A 230 -17.28 6.12 -35.44
C GLY A 230 -16.06 5.60 -34.67
N ARG A 231 -15.83 6.03 -33.41
CA ARG A 231 -14.56 5.76 -32.69
C ARG A 231 -14.28 4.28 -32.35
N GLY A 232 -15.27 3.39 -32.42
CA GLY A 232 -15.07 1.94 -32.29
C GLY A 232 -14.73 1.42 -30.89
N ASP A 233 -14.91 0.12 -30.71
CA ASP A 233 -14.70 -0.76 -29.54
C ASP A 233 -15.70 -0.69 -28.36
N GLN A 234 -16.12 0.49 -27.89
CA GLN A 234 -17.04 0.60 -26.74
C GLN A 234 -18.51 0.70 -27.16
N THR A 235 -19.19 -0.45 -27.17
CA THR A 235 -20.62 -0.58 -27.54
C THR A 235 -21.57 -0.33 -26.37
N PHE A 236 -22.85 -0.08 -26.67
CA PHE A 236 -23.90 0.14 -25.66
C PHE A 236 -23.98 -1.00 -24.64
N VAL A 237 -23.88 -2.25 -25.12
CA VAL A 237 -23.93 -3.46 -24.28
C VAL A 237 -22.71 -3.55 -23.37
N HIS A 238 -21.52 -3.24 -23.89
CA HIS A 238 -20.30 -3.19 -23.10
C HIS A 238 -20.39 -2.11 -22.00
N SER A 239 -20.88 -0.93 -22.30
CA SER A 239 -21.00 0.13 -21.31
C SER A 239 -22.05 -0.19 -20.24
N LEU A 240 -23.15 -0.87 -20.61
CA LEU A 240 -24.13 -1.35 -19.64
C LEU A 240 -23.54 -2.43 -18.71
N SER A 241 -22.69 -3.32 -19.24
CA SER A 241 -22.02 -4.33 -18.41
C SER A 241 -21.03 -3.70 -17.44
N VAL A 242 -20.27 -2.69 -17.87
CA VAL A 242 -19.39 -1.90 -17.00
C VAL A 242 -20.20 -1.19 -15.91
N ILE A 243 -21.30 -0.51 -16.26
CA ILE A 243 -22.17 0.16 -15.29
C ILE A 243 -22.74 -0.81 -14.25
N PHE A 244 -23.16 -2.00 -14.70
CA PHE A 244 -23.64 -3.06 -13.81
C PHE A 244 -22.54 -3.58 -12.89
N GLN A 245 -21.30 -3.72 -13.36
CA GLN A 245 -20.16 -4.10 -12.52
C GLN A 245 -19.87 -3.02 -11.47
N ILE A 246 -19.94 -1.74 -11.84
CA ILE A 246 -19.67 -0.59 -10.96
C ILE A 246 -20.70 -0.50 -9.83
N ASP A 247 -21.98 -0.61 -10.16
CA ASP A 247 -23.06 -0.52 -9.18
C ASP A 247 -24.23 -1.44 -9.55
N PRO A 248 -24.14 -2.73 -9.18
CA PRO A 248 -25.19 -3.69 -9.53
C PRO A 248 -26.50 -3.34 -8.83
N LEU A 249 -26.46 -2.78 -7.62
CA LEU A 249 -27.66 -2.48 -6.84
C LEU A 249 -28.47 -1.34 -7.46
N LEU A 250 -27.84 -0.19 -7.74
CA LEU A 250 -28.57 0.91 -8.36
C LEU A 250 -29.05 0.55 -9.76
N THR A 251 -28.25 -0.22 -10.51
CA THR A 251 -28.62 -0.67 -11.86
C THR A 251 -29.85 -1.59 -11.83
N ILE A 252 -29.90 -2.58 -10.93
CA ILE A 252 -31.07 -3.47 -10.75
C ILE A 252 -32.31 -2.67 -10.34
N LEU A 253 -32.16 -1.76 -9.36
CA LEU A 253 -33.25 -0.92 -8.89
C LEU A 253 -33.80 -0.04 -10.00
N PHE A 254 -32.93 0.54 -10.82
CA PHE A 254 -33.34 1.35 -11.97
C PHE A 254 -34.08 0.53 -13.03
N SER A 255 -33.58 -0.65 -13.40
CA SER A 255 -34.25 -1.52 -14.36
C SER A 255 -35.67 -1.88 -13.90
N ALA A 256 -35.83 -2.23 -12.62
CA ALA A 256 -37.15 -2.47 -12.03
C ALA A 256 -38.02 -1.20 -12.01
N ALA A 257 -37.43 -0.04 -11.69
CA ALA A 257 -38.13 1.23 -11.62
C ALA A 257 -38.61 1.75 -12.99
N ILE A 258 -37.88 1.48 -14.09
CA ILE A 258 -38.37 1.76 -15.44
C ILE A 258 -39.60 0.92 -15.77
N ILE A 259 -39.56 -0.39 -15.50
CA ILE A 259 -40.72 -1.28 -15.73
C ILE A 259 -41.92 -0.75 -14.93
N PHE A 260 -41.70 -0.39 -13.67
CA PHE A 260 -42.71 0.23 -12.82
C PHE A 260 -43.25 1.56 -13.40
N ALA A 261 -42.39 2.42 -13.93
CA ALA A 261 -42.77 3.68 -14.57
C ALA A 261 -43.61 3.46 -15.84
N VAL A 262 -43.31 2.44 -16.64
CA VAL A 262 -44.13 2.03 -17.81
C VAL A 262 -45.54 1.63 -17.36
N VAL A 263 -45.65 0.76 -16.36
CA VAL A 263 -46.95 0.30 -15.81
C VAL A 263 -47.77 1.49 -15.28
N ARG A 264 -47.12 2.46 -14.65
CA ARG A 264 -47.76 3.66 -14.08
C ARG A 264 -47.96 4.78 -15.08
N ARG A 265 -47.47 4.63 -16.32
CA ARG A 265 -47.45 5.67 -17.36
C ARG A 265 -46.81 6.98 -16.88
N ASP A 266 -45.71 6.88 -16.13
CA ASP A 266 -44.99 8.06 -15.66
C ASP A 266 -44.10 8.64 -16.76
N PHE A 267 -44.71 9.46 -17.63
CA PHE A 267 -44.03 10.10 -18.75
C PHE A 267 -42.83 10.96 -18.35
N PHE A 268 -42.73 11.43 -17.09
CA PHE A 268 -41.56 12.17 -16.63
C PHE A 268 -40.31 11.29 -16.64
N ILE A 269 -40.42 10.06 -16.13
CA ILE A 269 -39.31 9.10 -16.10
C ILE A 269 -39.02 8.58 -17.51
N LEU A 270 -40.07 8.24 -18.26
CA LEU A 270 -39.93 7.63 -19.58
C LEU A 270 -39.31 8.58 -20.61
N LEU A 271 -39.74 9.86 -20.65
CA LEU A 271 -39.21 10.84 -21.60
C LEU A 271 -37.80 11.34 -21.23
N TRP A 272 -37.35 11.16 -19.98
CA TRP A 272 -35.97 11.42 -19.60
C TRP A 272 -35.07 10.24 -19.99
N ALA A 273 -35.46 9.01 -19.66
CA ALA A 273 -34.58 7.85 -19.84
C ALA A 273 -34.55 7.28 -21.27
N LEU A 274 -35.72 7.03 -21.88
CA LEU A 274 -35.80 6.25 -23.12
C LEU A 274 -35.20 6.95 -24.35
N PRO A 275 -35.44 8.25 -24.61
CA PRO A 275 -34.83 8.92 -25.75
C PRO A 275 -33.30 8.94 -25.69
N PHE A 276 -32.74 9.11 -24.49
CA PHE A 276 -31.30 9.11 -24.28
C PHE A 276 -30.69 7.70 -24.48
N LEU A 277 -31.30 6.67 -23.91
CA LEU A 277 -30.86 5.27 -24.10
C LEU A 277 -30.93 4.85 -25.57
N LEU A 278 -32.01 5.20 -26.27
CA LEU A 278 -32.16 4.94 -27.70
C LEU A 278 -31.08 5.64 -28.52
N PHE A 279 -30.78 6.90 -28.19
CA PHE A 279 -29.71 7.64 -28.85
C PHE A 279 -28.34 6.97 -28.64
N LEU A 280 -28.01 6.57 -27.40
CA LEU A 280 -26.75 5.86 -27.11
C LEU A 280 -26.64 4.53 -27.87
N TYR A 281 -27.76 3.82 -28.05
CA TYR A 281 -27.80 2.59 -28.86
C TYR A 281 -27.53 2.86 -30.34
N ILE A 282 -28.11 3.93 -30.90
CA ILE A 282 -28.00 4.27 -32.34
C ILE A 282 -26.60 4.76 -32.72
N ILE A 283 -25.93 5.54 -31.87
CA ILE A 283 -24.62 6.14 -32.22
C ILE A 283 -23.46 5.14 -32.23
N GLY A 284 -23.66 3.90 -31.80
CA GLY A 284 -22.65 2.83 -31.80
C GLY A 284 -21.57 2.99 -30.72
N TYR A 285 -20.81 4.10 -30.75
CA TYR A 285 -19.80 4.43 -29.74
C TYR A 285 -20.44 5.10 -28.52
N SER A 286 -20.54 4.35 -27.42
CA SER A 286 -21.26 4.80 -26.22
C SER A 286 -20.49 4.52 -24.93
N PRO A 287 -19.32 5.16 -24.71
CA PRO A 287 -18.53 5.01 -23.49
C PRO A 287 -19.37 5.26 -22.24
N GLU A 288 -19.06 4.56 -21.15
CA GLU A 288 -19.86 4.54 -19.91
C GLU A 288 -20.03 5.93 -19.28
N ARG A 289 -19.08 6.85 -19.47
CA ARG A 289 -19.20 8.26 -19.04
C ARG A 289 -20.41 8.99 -19.64
N LEU A 290 -20.89 8.59 -20.82
CA LEU A 290 -22.08 9.20 -21.44
C LEU A 290 -23.37 8.89 -20.67
N PHE A 291 -23.38 7.94 -19.75
CA PHE A 291 -24.56 7.62 -18.94
C PHE A 291 -24.75 8.58 -17.74
N VAL A 292 -23.83 9.51 -17.48
CA VAL A 292 -23.94 10.47 -16.36
C VAL A 292 -25.28 11.24 -16.33
N PRO A 293 -25.83 11.75 -17.45
CA PRO A 293 -27.16 12.40 -17.47
C PRO A 293 -28.33 11.49 -17.06
N LEU A 294 -28.14 10.16 -17.03
CA LEU A 294 -29.13 9.19 -16.58
C LEU A 294 -29.03 8.87 -15.08
N ILE A 295 -27.88 9.09 -14.43
CA ILE A 295 -27.72 8.79 -13.00
C ILE A 295 -28.78 9.49 -12.12
N PRO A 296 -29.14 10.77 -12.35
CA PRO A 296 -30.23 11.40 -11.59
C PRO A 296 -31.56 10.66 -11.73
N ILE A 297 -31.95 10.28 -12.95
CA ILE A 297 -33.23 9.61 -13.16
C ILE A 297 -33.22 8.16 -12.65
N PHE A 298 -32.04 7.52 -12.58
CA PHE A 298 -31.88 6.23 -11.89
C PHE A 298 -32.25 6.37 -10.41
N CYS A 299 -31.70 7.40 -9.75
CA CYS A 299 -31.97 7.67 -8.34
C CYS A 299 -33.43 8.07 -8.09
N ILE A 300 -33.99 8.96 -8.93
CA ILE A 300 -35.37 9.44 -8.79
C ILE A 300 -36.38 8.30 -9.00
N SER A 301 -36.21 7.49 -10.05
CA SER A 301 -37.13 6.40 -10.37
C SER A 301 -37.10 5.30 -9.30
N ALA A 302 -35.91 4.91 -8.82
CA ALA A 302 -35.75 4.00 -7.71
C ALA A 302 -36.44 4.54 -6.44
N ALA A 303 -36.24 5.82 -6.11
CA ALA A 303 -36.86 6.46 -4.96
C ALA A 303 -38.40 6.48 -5.07
N VAL A 304 -38.96 6.81 -6.24
CA VAL A 304 -40.41 6.78 -6.49
C VAL A 304 -40.98 5.39 -6.25
N MET A 305 -40.34 4.35 -6.79
CA MET A 305 -40.78 2.97 -6.63
C MET A 305 -40.72 2.51 -5.16
N ILE A 306 -39.61 2.77 -4.46
CA ILE A 306 -39.42 2.38 -3.06
C ILE A 306 -40.45 3.07 -2.16
N VAL A 307 -40.61 4.39 -2.28
CA VAL A 307 -41.57 5.16 -1.47
C VAL A 307 -43.00 4.68 -1.74
N TYR A 308 -43.34 4.39 -3.00
CA TYR A 308 -44.66 3.86 -3.34
C TYR A 308 -44.97 2.53 -2.63
N PHE A 309 -44.04 1.58 -2.62
CA PHE A 309 -44.26 0.31 -1.92
C PHE A 309 -44.34 0.48 -0.40
N MET A 310 -43.56 1.39 0.18
CA MET A 310 -43.65 1.74 1.59
C MET A 310 -45.02 2.31 1.95
N GLU A 311 -45.58 3.18 1.10
CA GLU A 311 -46.91 3.77 1.30
C GLU A 311 -48.05 2.75 1.27
N LYS A 312 -47.80 1.54 0.75
CA LYS A 312 -48.78 0.45 0.73
C LYS A 312 -48.87 -0.34 2.05
N ILE A 313 -47.96 -0.09 3.00
CA ILE A 313 -47.95 -0.75 4.31
C ILE A 313 -49.11 -0.22 5.17
N ARG A 314 -50.05 -1.10 5.54
CA ARG A 314 -51.30 -0.73 6.23
C ARG A 314 -51.11 -0.11 7.62
N ASN A 315 -50.13 -0.59 8.39
CA ASN A 315 -49.88 -0.10 9.75
C ASN A 315 -48.95 1.12 9.71
N ARG A 316 -49.44 2.29 10.15
CA ARG A 316 -48.68 3.56 10.15
C ARG A 316 -47.40 3.53 10.98
N ASN A 317 -47.38 2.81 12.11
CA ASN A 317 -46.17 2.72 12.94
C ASN A 317 -45.11 1.85 12.25
N THR A 318 -45.54 0.71 11.69
CA THR A 318 -44.67 -0.17 10.90
C THR A 318 -44.15 0.53 9.64
N GLN A 319 -45.01 1.28 8.93
CA GLN A 319 -44.63 2.07 7.77
C GLN A 319 -43.51 3.06 8.10
N LYS A 320 -43.68 3.86 9.17
CA LYS A 320 -42.65 4.83 9.60
C LYS A 320 -41.33 4.15 9.92
N TRP A 321 -41.37 3.07 10.71
CA TRP A 321 -40.18 2.30 11.06
C TRP A 321 -39.47 1.72 9.83
N VAL A 322 -40.21 1.05 8.94
CA VAL A 322 -39.65 0.46 7.70
C VAL A 322 -39.06 1.55 6.80
N SER A 323 -39.74 2.68 6.64
CA SER A 323 -39.21 3.82 5.86
C SER A 323 -37.89 4.33 6.42
N THR A 324 -37.79 4.53 7.74
CA THR A 324 -36.54 4.97 8.38
C THR A 324 -35.43 3.95 8.22
N VAL A 325 -35.72 2.66 8.46
CA VAL A 325 -34.72 1.58 8.37
C VAL A 325 -34.17 1.43 6.96
N VAL A 326 -35.02 1.45 5.93
CA VAL A 326 -34.57 1.31 4.54
C VAL A 326 -33.74 2.50 4.09
N VAL A 327 -34.15 3.73 4.43
CA VAL A 327 -33.37 4.94 4.10
C VAL A 327 -32.01 4.90 4.80
N ALA A 328 -31.98 4.52 6.08
CA ALA A 328 -30.73 4.38 6.84
C ALA A 328 -29.84 3.27 6.27
N ALA A 329 -30.40 2.12 5.90
CA ALA A 329 -29.65 1.01 5.31
C ALA A 329 -28.99 1.41 3.98
N ILE A 330 -29.72 2.11 3.10
CA ILE A 330 -29.18 2.63 1.83
C ILE A 330 -28.06 3.65 2.10
N ALA A 331 -28.27 4.57 3.05
CA ALA A 331 -27.27 5.58 3.40
C ALA A 331 -26.00 4.94 3.96
N VAL A 332 -26.12 4.03 4.93
CA VAL A 332 -24.98 3.31 5.53
C VAL A 332 -24.26 2.47 4.49
N PHE A 333 -24.98 1.70 3.69
CA PHE A 333 -24.40 0.88 2.63
C PHE A 333 -23.61 1.73 1.63
N GLY A 334 -24.21 2.79 1.10
CA GLY A 334 -23.54 3.65 0.12
C GLY A 334 -22.35 4.40 0.72
N LEU A 335 -22.46 4.91 1.95
CA LEU A 335 -21.36 5.58 2.64
C LEU A 335 -20.19 4.63 2.87
N LEU A 336 -20.44 3.39 3.32
CA LEU A 336 -19.40 2.39 3.50
C LEU A 336 -18.72 2.06 2.16
N SER A 337 -19.50 1.74 1.13
CA SER A 337 -18.98 1.42 -0.21
C SER A 337 -18.15 2.57 -0.79
N THR A 338 -18.63 3.81 -0.68
CA THR A 338 -17.95 4.99 -1.20
C THR A 338 -16.71 5.36 -0.39
N THR A 339 -16.74 5.22 0.94
CA THR A 339 -15.59 5.49 1.81
C THR A 339 -14.44 4.54 1.48
N ILE A 340 -14.76 3.25 1.27
CA ILE A 340 -13.77 2.24 0.84
C ILE A 340 -13.11 2.66 -0.49
N ILE A 341 -13.86 3.21 -1.44
CA ILE A 341 -13.29 3.68 -2.71
C ILE A 341 -12.39 4.92 -2.49
N ILE A 342 -12.82 5.88 -1.67
CA ILE A 342 -12.11 7.16 -1.44
C ILE A 342 -10.78 6.97 -0.69
N ASP A 343 -10.68 5.96 0.18
CA ASP A 343 -9.46 5.69 0.95
C ASP A 343 -8.27 5.25 0.06
N ASN A 344 -8.54 4.85 -1.18
CA ASN A 344 -7.52 4.40 -2.12
C ASN A 344 -6.92 5.56 -2.94
N ASN A 345 -5.62 5.81 -2.78
CA ASN A 345 -4.91 6.88 -3.49
C ASN A 345 -4.37 6.43 -4.86
N VAL A 346 -5.28 6.27 -5.82
CA VAL A 346 -4.96 5.88 -7.20
C VAL A 346 -4.18 6.94 -8.02
N SER A 347 -4.01 8.16 -7.50
CA SER A 347 -3.25 9.24 -8.17
C SER A 347 -1.79 9.32 -7.70
N ARG A 348 -1.36 8.49 -6.75
CA ARG A 348 -0.04 8.54 -6.11
C ARG A 348 1.12 8.53 -7.12
N ALA A 349 1.12 7.56 -8.04
CA ALA A 349 2.17 7.39 -9.04
C ALA A 349 2.32 8.61 -9.96
N GLN A 350 1.19 9.25 -10.28
CA GLN A 350 1.16 10.44 -11.13
C GLN A 350 1.81 11.62 -10.42
N PHE A 351 1.46 11.84 -9.14
CA PHE A 351 2.05 12.92 -8.35
C PHE A 351 3.54 12.68 -8.06
N GLN A 352 3.95 11.43 -7.78
CA GLN A 352 5.36 11.07 -7.62
C GLN A 352 6.15 11.32 -8.91
N THR A 353 5.62 10.92 -10.07
CA THR A 353 6.21 11.19 -11.39
C THR A 353 6.43 12.68 -11.61
N MET A 354 5.39 13.48 -11.34
CA MET A 354 5.47 14.92 -11.54
C MET A 354 6.50 15.58 -10.62
N ARG A 355 6.54 15.20 -9.33
CA ARG A 355 7.54 15.68 -8.37
C ARG A 355 8.97 15.32 -8.79
N PHE A 356 9.18 14.08 -9.22
CA PHE A 356 10.48 13.62 -9.70
C PHE A 356 10.96 14.47 -10.89
N VAL A 357 10.09 14.70 -11.88
CA VAL A 357 10.44 15.49 -13.07
C VAL A 357 10.78 16.94 -12.69
N LEU A 358 10.01 17.57 -11.80
CA LEU A 358 10.32 18.92 -11.32
C LEU A 358 11.66 19.00 -10.60
N ASP A 359 11.92 18.06 -9.69
CA ASP A 359 13.19 17.98 -8.94
C ASP A 359 14.38 17.74 -9.88
N TYR A 360 14.24 16.80 -10.82
CA TYR A 360 15.25 16.49 -11.82
C TYR A 360 15.62 17.72 -12.67
N ILE A 361 14.62 18.44 -13.18
CA ILE A 361 14.85 19.68 -13.94
C ILE A 361 15.53 20.73 -13.06
N SER A 362 15.09 20.91 -11.80
CA SER A 362 15.63 21.93 -10.91
C SER A 362 17.12 21.72 -10.59
N LYS A 363 17.55 20.48 -10.38
CA LYS A 363 18.95 20.12 -10.05
C LYS A 363 19.91 20.29 -11.24
N GLU A 364 19.44 20.03 -12.45
CA GLU A 364 20.23 20.14 -13.67
C GLU A 364 20.29 21.57 -14.25
N ASN A 365 19.43 22.49 -13.76
CA ASN A 365 19.26 23.82 -14.35
C ASN A 365 20.37 24.85 -14.02
N ASN A 366 21.53 24.42 -13.52
CA ASN A 366 22.66 25.32 -13.21
C ASN A 366 23.19 26.12 -14.43
N ASN A 367 22.76 25.80 -15.67
CA ASN A 367 23.26 26.39 -16.91
C ASN A 367 22.23 27.19 -17.75
N ASN A 368 21.05 27.58 -17.22
CA ASN A 368 20.01 28.34 -17.95
C ASN A 368 19.45 27.67 -19.24
N GLU A 369 19.72 26.38 -19.46
CA GLU A 369 19.21 25.64 -20.64
C GLU A 369 17.83 25.02 -20.36
N LYS A 370 16.85 25.31 -21.23
CA LYS A 370 15.46 24.91 -21.04
C LYS A 370 15.22 23.45 -21.47
N TYR A 371 14.67 22.64 -20.56
CA TYR A 371 14.20 21.28 -20.86
C TYR A 371 12.91 21.30 -21.69
N THR A 372 12.80 20.35 -22.61
CA THR A 372 11.55 20.04 -23.31
C THR A 372 10.86 18.86 -22.63
N ILE A 373 9.55 18.97 -22.36
CA ILE A 373 8.78 17.91 -21.69
C ILE A 373 7.73 17.35 -22.65
N ALA A 374 7.82 16.05 -22.93
CA ALA A 374 6.82 15.27 -23.65
C ALA A 374 6.04 14.41 -22.65
N SER A 375 4.75 14.67 -22.51
CA SER A 375 3.87 14.00 -21.54
C SER A 375 2.42 14.01 -22.00
N SER A 376 1.59 13.14 -21.42
CA SER A 376 0.15 13.13 -21.70
C SER A 376 -0.55 14.41 -21.19
N PRO A 377 -1.77 14.70 -21.68
CA PRO A 377 -2.57 15.85 -21.23
C PRO A 377 -2.86 15.91 -19.72
N ILE A 378 -2.56 14.83 -18.99
CA ILE A 378 -2.65 14.76 -17.54
C ILE A 378 -1.58 15.65 -16.92
N TYR A 379 -0.33 15.52 -17.36
CA TYR A 379 0.79 16.25 -16.79
C TYR A 379 1.06 17.57 -17.53
N SER A 380 0.86 17.59 -18.85
CA SER A 380 1.35 18.67 -19.71
C SER A 380 0.76 20.04 -19.36
N TRP A 381 -0.50 20.12 -18.90
CA TRP A 381 -1.09 21.41 -18.50
C TRP A 381 -0.41 22.01 -17.26
N ILE A 382 0.04 21.19 -16.31
CA ILE A 382 0.78 21.67 -15.12
C ILE A 382 2.18 22.08 -15.52
N PHE A 383 2.89 21.23 -16.24
CA PHE A 383 4.23 21.56 -16.69
C PHE A 383 4.23 22.82 -17.56
N LYS A 384 3.21 23.01 -18.41
CA LYS A 384 3.06 24.24 -19.21
C LYS A 384 2.88 25.49 -18.35
N VAL A 385 2.08 25.40 -17.27
CA VAL A 385 1.93 26.50 -16.30
C VAL A 385 3.26 26.86 -15.62
N LEU A 386 4.12 25.87 -15.38
CA LEU A 386 5.39 26.03 -14.66
C LEU A 386 6.57 26.42 -15.56
N TYR A 387 6.70 25.82 -16.74
CA TYR A 387 7.87 25.95 -17.63
C TYR A 387 7.57 26.63 -18.98
N GLY A 388 6.31 27.00 -19.22
CA GLY A 388 5.91 27.74 -20.40
C GLY A 388 5.94 26.92 -21.69
N PRO A 389 6.37 27.50 -22.83
CA PRO A 389 6.11 26.95 -24.17
C PRO A 389 6.89 25.69 -24.55
N ASN A 390 7.86 25.24 -23.74
CA ASN A 390 8.68 24.05 -24.03
C ASN A 390 8.01 22.72 -23.63
N VAL A 391 6.74 22.78 -23.25
CA VAL A 391 5.94 21.62 -22.85
C VAL A 391 4.95 21.35 -23.96
N PHE A 392 5.06 20.18 -24.58
CA PHE A 392 4.15 19.83 -25.65
C PHE A 392 2.79 19.41 -25.10
N PRO A 393 1.68 19.79 -25.77
CA PRO A 393 0.33 19.41 -25.35
C PRO A 393 0.12 17.89 -25.28
N GLY A 394 0.76 17.13 -26.18
CA GLY A 394 0.70 15.68 -26.30
C GLY A 394 1.95 15.11 -27.00
N TYR A 395 1.98 13.78 -27.16
CA TYR A 395 3.15 13.08 -27.69
C TYR A 395 3.35 13.29 -29.20
N SER A 396 2.27 13.28 -29.99
CA SER A 396 2.35 13.50 -31.44
C SER A 396 2.86 14.90 -31.80
N GLU A 397 2.50 15.94 -31.03
CA GLU A 397 3.02 17.29 -31.23
C GLU A 397 4.51 17.38 -30.88
N ALA A 398 4.96 16.64 -29.87
CA ALA A 398 6.39 16.56 -29.55
C ALA A 398 7.17 16.00 -30.73
N VAL A 399 6.73 14.88 -31.30
CA VAL A 399 7.41 14.22 -32.42
C VAL A 399 7.33 15.04 -33.72
N SER A 400 6.18 15.62 -34.05
CA SER A 400 5.98 16.39 -35.28
C SER A 400 6.68 17.75 -35.31
N SER A 401 7.06 18.29 -34.15
CA SER A 401 7.75 19.58 -34.06
C SER A 401 9.13 19.60 -34.72
N GLY A 402 9.74 18.44 -34.99
CA GLY A 402 11.04 18.34 -35.66
C GLY A 402 12.21 18.98 -34.88
N VAL A 403 11.99 19.35 -33.62
CA VAL A 403 12.98 20.01 -32.77
C VAL A 403 14.08 19.01 -32.40
N LYS A 404 15.35 19.35 -32.67
CA LYS A 404 16.49 18.55 -32.17
C LYS A 404 16.55 18.65 -30.65
N PHE A 405 16.14 17.57 -30.01
CA PHE A 405 15.97 17.42 -28.57
C PHE A 405 17.29 17.22 -27.82
N ASN A 406 18.11 18.26 -27.70
CA ASN A 406 19.35 18.16 -26.91
C ASN A 406 19.08 17.81 -25.42
N LYS A 407 17.97 18.30 -24.83
CA LYS A 407 17.53 18.01 -23.45
C LYS A 407 16.02 17.80 -23.36
N THR A 408 15.57 16.57 -23.57
CA THR A 408 14.14 16.21 -23.48
C THR A 408 13.88 15.24 -22.34
N ILE A 409 12.72 15.39 -21.70
CA ILE A 409 12.14 14.45 -20.74
C ILE A 409 10.87 13.87 -21.35
N LEU A 410 10.81 12.55 -21.43
CA LEU A 410 9.65 11.78 -21.85
C LEU A 410 9.05 11.08 -20.63
N ILE A 411 7.78 11.34 -20.36
CA ILE A 411 7.00 10.57 -19.39
C ILE A 411 6.22 9.52 -20.19
N ALA A 412 6.70 8.28 -20.17
CA ALA A 412 6.08 7.15 -20.85
C ALA A 412 5.07 6.46 -19.91
N ASP A 413 3.88 7.07 -19.82
CA ASP A 413 2.71 6.54 -19.12
C ASP A 413 1.87 5.59 -20.01
N ASP A 414 0.70 5.18 -19.51
CA ASP A 414 -0.20 4.29 -20.25
C ASP A 414 -0.72 4.89 -21.57
N HIS A 415 -0.86 6.22 -21.67
CA HIS A 415 -1.24 6.89 -22.91
C HIS A 415 -0.12 6.76 -23.95
N PHE A 416 1.12 7.03 -23.55
CA PHE A 416 2.28 6.86 -24.43
C PHE A 416 2.39 5.42 -24.94
N LYS A 417 2.23 4.44 -24.04
CA LYS A 417 2.32 3.00 -24.36
C LYS A 417 1.20 2.53 -25.30
N GLN A 418 0.07 3.22 -25.35
CA GLN A 418 -0.97 2.96 -26.34
C GLN A 418 -0.64 3.59 -27.69
N GLU A 419 -0.21 4.86 -27.69
CA GLU A 419 0.10 5.59 -28.93
C GLU A 419 1.32 5.01 -29.67
N ILE A 420 2.35 4.56 -28.95
CA ILE A 420 3.57 3.97 -29.54
C ILE A 420 3.31 2.69 -30.34
N LYS A 421 2.23 1.94 -30.04
CA LYS A 421 1.93 0.65 -30.70
C LYS A 421 1.63 0.77 -32.20
N GLY A 422 1.43 1.98 -32.70
CA GLY A 422 1.13 2.24 -34.12
C GLY A 422 1.92 3.39 -34.77
N ASP A 423 2.93 3.95 -34.09
CA ASP A 423 3.66 5.13 -34.58
C ASP A 423 5.19 4.91 -34.51
N GLU A 424 5.82 4.77 -35.67
CA GLU A 424 7.27 4.56 -35.79
C GLU A 424 8.09 5.75 -35.30
N ASN A 425 7.57 6.98 -35.42
CA ASN A 425 8.29 8.17 -35.00
C ASN A 425 8.29 8.28 -33.46
N LEU A 426 7.16 7.94 -32.81
CA LEU A 426 7.12 7.82 -31.34
C LEU A 426 8.04 6.70 -30.84
N ARG A 427 8.17 5.61 -31.60
CA ARG A 427 9.10 4.53 -31.26
C ARG A 427 10.55 4.97 -31.33
N ARG A 428 10.95 5.66 -32.40
CA ARG A 428 12.29 6.27 -32.49
C ARG A 428 12.54 7.25 -31.34
N PHE A 429 11.56 8.11 -31.04
CA PHE A 429 11.66 9.04 -29.92
C PHE A 429 11.85 8.34 -28.57
N TYR A 430 11.18 7.20 -28.34
CA TYR A 430 11.40 6.37 -27.15
C TYR A 430 12.81 5.76 -27.12
N ASP A 431 13.27 5.20 -28.24
CA ASP A 431 14.58 4.55 -28.37
C ASP A 431 15.75 5.55 -28.21
N ASP A 432 15.56 6.80 -28.64
CA ASP A 432 16.51 7.91 -28.50
C ASP A 432 16.60 8.46 -27.06
N THR A 433 15.71 8.04 -26.15
CA THR A 433 15.73 8.42 -24.74
C THR A 433 16.17 7.26 -23.85
N LYS A 434 16.83 7.55 -22.72
CA LYS A 434 17.20 6.57 -21.70
C LYS A 434 16.32 6.70 -20.47
N ASN A 435 15.92 5.56 -19.90
CA ASN A 435 15.16 5.52 -18.65
C ASN A 435 16.01 6.07 -17.49
N ILE A 436 15.46 7.05 -16.77
CA ILE A 436 16.05 7.66 -15.57
C ILE A 436 15.44 7.01 -14.32
N VAL A 437 14.12 6.85 -14.29
CA VAL A 437 13.40 6.19 -13.21
C VAL A 437 12.12 5.54 -13.72
N ALA A 438 11.74 4.44 -13.09
CA ALA A 438 10.45 3.79 -13.30
C ALA A 438 9.64 3.88 -11.99
N ILE A 439 8.50 4.56 -12.03
CA ILE A 439 7.63 4.79 -10.88
C ILE A 439 6.45 3.84 -10.99
N ARG A 440 6.38 2.89 -10.06
CA ARG A 440 5.27 1.95 -9.99
C ARG A 440 4.13 2.57 -9.18
N PRO A 441 2.87 2.37 -9.60
CA PRO A 441 1.77 2.61 -8.69
C PRO A 441 1.92 1.70 -7.48
N GLY A 442 1.65 2.24 -6.29
CA GLY A 442 1.56 1.44 -5.09
C GLY A 442 0.67 0.23 -5.40
N ARG A 443 1.09 -0.98 -5.01
CA ARG A 443 0.30 -2.19 -5.17
C ARG A 443 -0.95 -2.02 -4.32
N ASP A 444 -1.93 -1.35 -4.91
CA ASP A 444 -3.25 -1.14 -4.39
C ASP A 444 -3.84 -2.52 -4.11
N THR A 445 -4.12 -2.79 -2.83
CA THR A 445 -4.48 -4.10 -2.26
C THR A 445 -5.88 -4.58 -2.66
N PHE A 446 -6.49 -3.94 -3.66
CA PHE A 446 -7.87 -4.17 -4.03
C PHE A 446 -8.00 -4.81 -5.41
N ASN A 447 -8.97 -5.73 -5.50
CA ASN A 447 -9.34 -6.35 -6.76
C ASN A 447 -10.41 -5.49 -7.44
N VAL A 448 -10.06 -4.85 -8.56
CA VAL A 448 -11.00 -4.05 -9.38
C VAL A 448 -12.18 -4.86 -9.92
N ASN A 449 -12.12 -6.19 -9.91
CA ASN A 449 -13.26 -7.04 -10.29
C ASN A 449 -14.22 -7.29 -9.11
N SER A 450 -13.90 -6.81 -7.90
CA SER A 450 -14.71 -6.97 -6.70
C SER A 450 -15.41 -5.66 -6.33
N TYR A 451 -16.71 -5.72 -6.04
CA TYR A 451 -17.45 -4.58 -5.50
C TYR A 451 -16.92 -4.21 -4.10
N PRO A 452 -16.72 -2.92 -3.76
CA PRO A 452 -17.09 -1.70 -4.50
C PRO A 452 -15.99 -1.11 -5.42
N TYR A 453 -14.85 -1.78 -5.58
CA TYR A 453 -13.69 -1.29 -6.34
C TYR A 453 -13.88 -1.30 -7.85
N SER A 454 -14.96 -1.89 -8.36
CA SER A 454 -15.29 -1.96 -9.78
C SER A 454 -15.40 -0.61 -10.47
N SER A 455 -15.76 0.47 -9.75
CA SER A 455 -15.66 1.86 -10.27
C SER A 455 -14.26 2.23 -10.76
N LEU A 456 -13.22 1.68 -10.13
CA LEU A 456 -11.82 1.92 -10.48
C LEU A 456 -11.43 1.21 -11.79
N ILE A 457 -12.26 0.31 -12.33
CA ILE A 457 -12.04 -0.33 -13.64
C ILE A 457 -12.01 0.69 -14.80
N SER A 458 -12.63 1.85 -14.61
CA SER A 458 -12.61 2.96 -15.57
C SER A 458 -11.60 4.06 -15.20
N ASN A 459 -10.73 3.79 -14.22
CA ASN A 459 -9.53 4.57 -13.97
C ASN A 459 -8.32 3.89 -14.64
N TYR A 460 -7.98 4.34 -15.84
CA TYR A 460 -6.81 3.87 -16.60
C TYR A 460 -5.50 4.42 -16.03
N GLU A 461 -5.58 5.49 -15.25
CA GLU A 461 -4.44 6.21 -14.74
C GLU A 461 -3.76 5.52 -13.57
N GLY A 462 -2.43 5.37 -13.67
CA GLY A 462 -1.62 4.84 -12.57
C GLY A 462 -1.86 3.37 -12.29
N ARG A 463 -2.18 2.55 -13.30
CA ARG A 463 -2.24 1.09 -13.15
C ARG A 463 -0.93 0.40 -13.45
N ASN A 464 -0.23 0.90 -14.44
CA ASN A 464 1.05 0.36 -14.84
C ASN A 464 2.17 1.31 -14.44
N GLU A 465 3.38 0.75 -14.46
CA GLU A 465 4.61 1.50 -14.26
C GLU A 465 4.71 2.69 -15.23
N ILE A 466 5.09 3.85 -14.69
CA ILE A 466 5.33 5.09 -15.44
C ILE A 466 6.84 5.25 -15.56
N GLU A 467 7.37 5.29 -16.78
CA GLU A 467 8.79 5.52 -17.01
C GLU A 467 9.06 7.01 -17.24
N VAL A 468 10.07 7.56 -16.58
CA VAL A 468 10.61 8.89 -16.88
C VAL A 468 11.94 8.71 -17.58
N ARG A 469 12.07 9.28 -18.78
CA ARG A 469 13.21 9.06 -19.68
C ARG A 469 13.80 10.40 -20.13
N SER A 470 15.09 10.44 -20.47
CA SER A 470 15.72 11.65 -21.01
C SER A 470 16.77 11.39 -22.09
N THR A 471 16.98 12.38 -22.96
CA THR A 471 18.03 12.39 -24.01
C THR A 471 19.41 12.82 -23.49
N ASN A 472 19.47 13.67 -22.46
CA ASN A 472 20.72 14.16 -21.88
C ASN A 472 21.14 13.33 -20.66
N TYR A 473 21.27 12.02 -20.86
CA TYR A 473 21.80 11.15 -19.83
C TYR A 473 23.32 11.31 -19.77
N VAL A 474 23.81 12.15 -18.85
CA VAL A 474 25.24 12.23 -18.56
C VAL A 474 25.65 10.97 -17.79
N ILE A 475 26.25 10.01 -18.48
CA ILE A 475 27.11 9.02 -17.83
C ILE A 475 28.34 9.80 -17.37
N GLY A 476 28.39 10.16 -16.07
CA GLY A 476 29.56 10.81 -15.49
C GLY A 476 29.25 11.97 -14.55
N LYS A 477 28.53 11.68 -13.47
CA LYS A 477 28.85 12.28 -12.17
C LYS A 477 28.74 11.18 -11.12
N GLU A 478 29.86 10.51 -10.84
CA GLU A 478 30.11 10.04 -9.48
C GLU A 478 29.83 11.24 -8.55
N SER A 479 29.04 11.15 -7.49
CA SER A 479 28.89 10.02 -6.58
C SER A 479 27.47 9.97 -6.02
N ASN A 480 26.62 9.07 -6.48
CA ASN A 480 25.60 8.51 -5.61
C ASN A 480 25.89 7.02 -5.50
N CYS A 481 26.57 6.67 -4.42
CA CYS A 481 26.92 5.33 -4.01
C CYS A 481 25.72 4.48 -3.60
N ILE A 482 24.50 4.84 -4.03
CA ILE A 482 23.25 4.16 -3.75
C ILE A 482 22.58 3.88 -5.09
N SER A 483 22.09 2.67 -5.30
CA SER A 483 21.33 2.28 -6.49
C SER A 483 20.12 1.43 -6.12
N TYR A 484 19.15 1.30 -7.01
CA TYR A 484 17.94 0.50 -6.81
C TYR A 484 17.69 -0.40 -8.01
N ASP A 485 17.52 -1.71 -7.77
CA ASP A 485 17.12 -2.71 -8.75
C ASP A 485 15.62 -3.04 -8.57
N PRO A 486 14.75 -2.65 -9.52
CA PRO A 486 13.30 -2.88 -9.44
C PRO A 486 12.86 -4.32 -9.73
N LEU A 487 13.75 -5.18 -10.27
CA LEU A 487 13.44 -6.59 -10.49
C LEU A 487 13.51 -7.39 -9.20
N THR A 488 14.51 -7.08 -8.37
CA THR A 488 14.72 -7.75 -7.07
C THR A 488 14.22 -6.92 -5.89
N ALA A 489 13.66 -5.73 -6.16
CA ALA A 489 13.29 -4.73 -5.18
C ALA A 489 14.44 -4.46 -4.17
N SER A 490 15.66 -4.29 -4.69
CA SER A 490 16.88 -4.18 -3.86
C SER A 490 17.54 -2.81 -3.98
N ILE A 491 17.71 -2.14 -2.85
CA ILE A 491 18.57 -0.96 -2.69
C ILE A 491 20.00 -1.45 -2.45
N SER A 492 20.96 -1.07 -3.28
CA SER A 492 22.39 -1.35 -3.06
C SER A 492 23.10 -0.11 -2.55
N VAL A 493 23.90 -0.27 -1.50
CA VAL A 493 24.70 0.77 -0.87
C VAL A 493 26.17 0.44 -1.06
N ALA A 494 26.84 1.20 -1.91
CA ALA A 494 28.28 1.20 -2.19
C ALA A 494 29.00 2.41 -1.54
N CYS A 495 28.40 3.03 -0.53
CA CYS A 495 28.90 4.26 0.09
C CYS A 495 29.98 3.98 1.13
N GLN A 496 31.07 4.75 1.13
CA GLN A 496 32.08 4.65 2.17
C GLN A 496 31.44 4.76 3.58
N HIS A 497 30.57 5.77 3.77
CA HIS A 497 29.74 5.95 4.95
C HIS A 497 28.36 6.49 4.56
N THR A 498 27.28 5.95 5.11
CA THR A 498 25.91 6.46 4.93
C THR A 498 24.98 6.07 6.09
N ASN A 499 23.80 6.69 6.18
CA ASN A 499 22.76 6.41 7.17
C ASN A 499 21.35 6.39 6.53
N LEU A 500 20.30 6.08 7.30
CA LEU A 500 18.94 5.98 6.76
C LEU A 500 18.42 7.32 6.23
N THR A 501 18.81 8.44 6.82
CA THR A 501 18.43 9.77 6.32
C THR A 501 19.03 10.03 4.93
N SER A 502 20.31 9.74 4.72
CA SER A 502 20.95 9.87 3.41
C SER A 502 20.35 8.91 2.38
N LEU A 503 20.02 7.67 2.78
CA LEU A 503 19.27 6.75 1.92
C LEU A 503 17.91 7.34 1.53
N TYR A 504 17.16 7.87 2.49
CA TYR A 504 15.84 8.46 2.26
C TYR A 504 15.90 9.68 1.35
N GLU A 505 16.88 10.56 1.54
CA GLU A 505 17.09 11.73 0.69
C GLU A 505 17.47 11.37 -0.75
N PHE A 506 18.18 10.25 -0.93
CA PHE A 506 18.43 9.70 -2.26
C PHE A 506 17.16 9.08 -2.87
N LEU A 507 16.38 8.36 -2.06
CA LEU A 507 15.17 7.64 -2.45
C LEU A 507 13.90 8.50 -2.47
N LYS A 508 14.01 9.83 -2.36
CA LYS A 508 13.01 10.83 -1.91
C LYS A 508 11.63 10.84 -2.58
N TYR A 509 11.37 9.96 -3.55
CA TYR A 509 10.10 9.82 -4.27
C TYR A 509 9.62 8.38 -4.42
N THR A 510 10.23 7.46 -3.67
CA THR A 510 9.91 6.03 -3.66
C THR A 510 9.34 5.63 -2.30
N ASP A 511 8.49 4.62 -2.29
CA ASP A 511 7.96 4.06 -1.04
C ASP A 511 8.87 3.00 -0.42
N LEU A 512 10.08 2.84 -0.97
CA LEU A 512 11.04 1.82 -0.58
C LEU A 512 11.58 2.07 0.83
N LEU A 513 11.70 3.33 1.22
CA LEU A 513 12.05 3.75 2.57
C LEU A 513 11.18 4.95 2.95
N THR A 514 10.33 4.79 3.96
CA THR A 514 9.44 5.85 4.44
C THR A 514 9.81 6.26 5.87
N LYS A 515 9.55 7.52 6.22
CA LYS A 515 9.90 8.13 7.51
C LYS A 515 8.66 8.69 8.19
N ASP A 516 8.51 8.44 9.48
CA ASP A 516 7.56 9.13 10.36
C ASP A 516 8.29 10.18 11.24
N LEU A 517 7.54 11.11 11.83
CA LEU A 517 8.02 12.22 12.66
C LEU A 517 8.94 11.77 13.82
N ASN A 518 8.77 10.55 14.33
CA ASN A 518 9.50 10.01 15.48
C ASN A 518 10.81 9.26 15.14
N LYS A 519 11.46 9.57 14.00
CA LYS A 519 12.63 8.80 13.50
C LYS A 519 12.32 7.30 13.35
N THR A 520 11.05 6.98 13.09
CA THR A 520 10.61 5.63 12.77
C THR A 520 10.65 5.48 11.26
N TRP A 521 11.28 4.40 10.80
CA TRP A 521 11.48 4.11 9.39
C TRP A 521 10.73 2.84 9.02
N ILE A 522 10.16 2.79 7.81
CA ILE A 522 9.64 1.55 7.22
C ILE A 522 10.38 1.28 5.91
N LEU A 523 11.10 0.16 5.85
CA LEU A 523 11.82 -0.34 4.70
C LEU A 523 10.95 -1.37 3.96
N ASN A 524 10.48 -1.01 2.75
CA ASN A 524 9.63 -1.81 1.86
C ASN A 524 10.44 -2.38 0.67
N ALA A 525 11.71 -2.71 0.91
CA ALA A 525 12.65 -3.19 -0.09
C ALA A 525 13.77 -4.00 0.56
N ASN A 526 14.45 -4.84 -0.22
CA ASN A 526 15.72 -5.41 0.20
C ASN A 526 16.79 -4.32 0.26
N LEU A 527 17.73 -4.44 1.19
CA LEU A 527 18.86 -3.53 1.33
C LEU A 527 20.16 -4.33 1.32
N ILE A 528 21.08 -3.99 0.42
CA ILE A 528 22.36 -4.67 0.25
C ILE A 528 23.48 -3.68 0.54
N VAL A 529 24.23 -3.90 1.61
CA VAL A 529 25.42 -3.10 1.95
C VAL A 529 26.64 -3.76 1.30
N LYS A 530 27.17 -3.15 0.24
CA LYS A 530 28.26 -3.70 -0.56
C LYS A 530 29.61 -3.68 0.17
N ASN A 531 30.52 -4.54 -0.29
CA ASN A 531 31.86 -4.60 0.28
C ASN A 531 32.55 -3.22 0.24
N GLY A 532 33.32 -2.89 1.28
CA GLY A 532 33.96 -1.58 1.44
C GLY A 532 33.01 -0.43 1.85
N SER A 533 31.72 -0.70 2.05
CA SER A 533 30.73 0.30 2.44
C SER A 533 30.37 0.21 3.92
N THR A 534 29.96 1.31 4.53
CA THR A 534 29.48 1.34 5.92
C THR A 534 28.10 1.98 6.00
N LEU A 535 27.12 1.22 6.50
CA LEU A 535 25.78 1.73 6.82
C LEU A 535 25.63 1.87 8.34
N PHE A 536 25.26 3.07 8.79
CA PHE A 536 24.93 3.35 10.18
C PHE A 536 23.41 3.39 10.38
N ILE A 537 22.93 2.66 11.39
CA ILE A 537 21.55 2.71 11.88
C ILE A 537 21.62 2.98 13.38
N ASN A 538 21.57 4.25 13.77
CA ASN A 538 21.79 4.64 15.17
C ASN A 538 20.86 5.77 15.65
N SER A 539 20.89 6.06 16.95
CA SER A 539 19.99 7.04 17.60
C SER A 539 20.06 8.47 17.04
N SER A 540 21.13 8.82 16.30
CA SER A 540 21.25 10.13 15.64
C SER A 540 20.14 10.36 14.63
N ASP A 541 19.69 9.32 13.91
CA ASP A 541 18.70 9.44 12.83
C ASP A 541 17.55 8.42 12.89
N THR A 542 17.66 7.41 13.74
CA THR A 542 16.74 6.28 13.81
C THR A 542 16.38 5.97 15.25
N ASN A 543 15.09 5.84 15.56
CA ASN A 543 14.62 5.27 16.82
C ASN A 543 14.17 3.81 16.60
N TRP A 544 13.45 3.58 15.49
CA TRP A 544 12.91 2.28 15.15
C TRP A 544 12.91 2.06 13.63
N LEU A 545 13.62 1.04 13.16
CA LEU A 545 13.53 0.54 11.80
C LEU A 545 12.57 -0.66 11.74
N LYS A 546 11.47 -0.49 11.01
CA LYS A 546 10.53 -1.54 10.63
C LYS A 546 10.91 -2.05 9.25
N ILE A 547 11.09 -3.36 9.09
CA ILE A 547 11.32 -3.98 7.78
C ILE A 547 10.03 -4.69 7.40
N ASP A 548 9.49 -4.38 6.22
CA ASP A 548 8.21 -4.92 5.79
C ASP A 548 8.31 -6.42 5.43
N SER A 549 7.29 -7.15 5.89
CA SER A 549 7.09 -8.59 5.73
C SER A 549 5.63 -8.93 5.43
N THR A 550 4.87 -7.94 4.96
CA THR A 550 3.44 -8.03 4.73
C THR A 550 3.08 -9.19 3.82
N ALA A 551 2.04 -9.95 4.19
CA ALA A 551 1.54 -11.10 3.44
C ALA A 551 2.60 -12.19 3.14
N GLY A 552 3.70 -12.24 3.89
CA GLY A 552 4.79 -13.20 3.68
C GLY A 552 5.81 -12.79 2.61
N ASP A 553 5.74 -11.57 2.08
CA ASP A 553 6.77 -10.98 1.22
C ASP A 553 7.85 -10.34 2.11
N ALA A 554 8.83 -11.15 2.54
CA ALA A 554 9.83 -10.75 3.53
C ALA A 554 11.03 -10.05 2.90
N HIS A 555 11.21 -8.77 3.20
CA HIS A 555 12.42 -8.02 2.83
C HIS A 555 13.60 -8.29 3.78
N SER A 556 14.82 -8.08 3.28
CA SER A 556 16.05 -8.41 4.01
C SER A 556 17.07 -7.27 3.99
N ILE A 557 17.95 -7.25 5.00
CA ILE A 557 19.18 -6.47 4.98
C ILE A 557 20.35 -7.44 4.84
N LYS A 558 21.00 -7.44 3.68
CA LYS A 558 22.16 -8.27 3.36
C LYS A 558 23.44 -7.43 3.42
N VAL A 559 24.48 -7.94 4.07
CA VAL A 559 25.67 -7.15 4.40
C VAL A 559 26.93 -7.86 3.90
N GLU A 560 27.55 -7.32 2.86
CA GLU A 560 28.91 -7.65 2.40
C GLU A 560 29.95 -6.74 3.08
N GLY A 561 29.63 -5.44 3.22
CA GLY A 561 30.44 -4.44 3.93
C GLY A 561 30.20 -4.41 5.44
N ASN A 562 30.15 -3.20 6.02
CA ASN A 562 29.94 -2.95 7.45
C ASN A 562 28.52 -2.44 7.73
N LEU A 563 27.86 -3.01 8.73
CA LEU A 563 26.61 -2.51 9.27
C LEU A 563 26.80 -2.23 10.77
N VAL A 564 26.59 -0.98 11.17
CA VAL A 564 26.72 -0.56 12.57
C VAL A 564 25.33 -0.16 13.09
N ILE A 565 24.84 -0.92 14.07
CA ILE A 565 23.55 -0.72 14.73
C ILE A 565 23.81 -0.32 16.18
N ASP A 566 23.36 0.86 16.59
CA ASP A 566 23.56 1.34 17.97
C ASP A 566 22.36 2.11 18.53
N SER A 567 21.89 1.70 19.71
CA SER A 567 20.85 2.41 20.46
C SER A 567 19.53 2.57 19.70
N VAL A 568 19.09 1.54 18.97
CA VAL A 568 17.86 1.55 18.15
C VAL A 568 17.02 0.29 18.32
N LYS A 569 15.78 0.35 17.84
CA LYS A 569 14.95 -0.84 17.64
C LYS A 569 14.94 -1.27 16.16
N ILE A 570 15.06 -2.56 15.87
CA ILE A 570 14.85 -3.13 14.53
C ILE A 570 13.88 -4.30 14.61
N SER A 571 12.84 -4.29 13.79
CA SER A 571 11.86 -5.39 13.77
C SER A 571 11.24 -5.70 12.41
N SER A 572 10.84 -6.95 12.21
CA SER A 572 9.90 -7.32 11.14
C SER A 572 8.54 -6.69 11.40
N TRP A 573 7.84 -6.24 10.36
CA TRP A 573 6.57 -5.54 10.48
C TRP A 573 5.56 -6.00 9.42
N ASP A 574 4.30 -6.10 9.80
CA ASP A 574 3.15 -6.27 8.90
C ASP A 574 2.45 -4.91 8.78
N THR A 575 2.61 -4.25 7.64
CA THR A 575 2.09 -2.89 7.42
C THR A 575 0.57 -2.87 7.28
N LEU A 576 -0.06 -3.96 6.81
CA LEU A 576 -1.51 -4.06 6.69
C LEU A 576 -2.20 -4.26 8.04
N ARG A 577 -1.61 -5.07 8.92
CA ARG A 577 -2.13 -5.27 10.28
C ARG A 577 -1.65 -4.21 11.27
N ASN A 578 -0.66 -3.41 10.86
CA ASN A 578 0.05 -2.46 11.72
C ASN A 578 0.53 -3.12 13.02
N SER A 579 1.14 -4.30 12.90
CA SER A 579 1.60 -5.11 14.03
C SER A 579 2.88 -5.86 13.68
N TYR A 580 3.52 -6.47 14.69
CA TYR A 580 4.51 -7.51 14.42
C TYR A 580 3.84 -8.70 13.72
N PRO A 581 4.52 -9.38 12.78
CA PRO A 581 4.04 -10.64 12.24
C PRO A 581 4.01 -11.68 13.36
N ILE A 582 2.94 -12.49 13.42
CA ILE A 582 2.75 -13.52 14.45
C ILE A 582 3.73 -14.66 14.17
N PRO A 583 4.68 -14.96 15.08
CA PRO A 583 5.58 -16.10 14.90
C PRO A 583 4.79 -17.40 14.98
N ASP A 584 4.92 -18.27 13.98
CA ASP A 584 4.41 -19.63 14.06
C ASP A 584 5.46 -20.57 14.68
N LYS A 585 5.01 -21.67 15.30
CA LYS A 585 5.91 -22.61 15.99
C LYS A 585 6.92 -23.30 15.05
N GLY A 586 6.63 -23.38 13.75
CA GLY A 586 7.49 -24.03 12.75
C GLY A 586 8.41 -23.07 11.98
N GLY A 587 8.22 -21.76 12.14
CA GLY A 587 8.90 -20.75 11.32
C GLY A 587 8.51 -20.81 9.85
N ALA A 588 7.29 -21.22 9.52
CA ALA A 588 6.80 -21.27 8.14
C ALA A 588 6.43 -19.89 7.59
N VAL A 589 6.06 -18.93 8.45
CA VAL A 589 5.67 -17.58 8.03
C VAL A 589 6.94 -16.77 7.72
N PRO A 590 7.14 -16.31 6.47
CA PRO A 590 8.29 -15.47 6.15
C PRO A 590 8.25 -14.16 6.93
N ARG A 591 9.39 -13.82 7.53
CA ARG A 591 9.61 -12.59 8.28
C ARG A 591 10.93 -11.98 7.83
N SER A 592 11.03 -10.65 7.90
CA SER A 592 12.23 -9.93 7.52
C SER A 592 13.42 -10.38 8.35
N TYR A 593 14.62 -10.28 7.80
CA TYR A 593 15.83 -10.81 8.43
C TYR A 593 17.08 -10.00 8.07
N LEU A 594 18.12 -10.17 8.87
CA LEU A 594 19.45 -9.61 8.64
C LEU A 594 20.40 -10.76 8.32
N ALA A 595 21.19 -10.60 7.26
CA ALA A 595 22.15 -11.61 6.84
C ALA A 595 23.53 -11.01 6.54
N LYS A 596 24.58 -11.52 7.18
CA LYS A 596 25.96 -11.29 6.75
C LYS A 596 26.27 -12.23 5.59
N THR A 597 26.52 -11.65 4.41
CA THR A 597 26.70 -12.36 3.15
C THR A 597 27.98 -11.91 2.45
N GLY A 598 28.93 -12.80 2.22
CA GLY A 598 30.20 -12.49 1.56
C GLY A 598 30.97 -11.32 2.20
N GLY A 599 31.98 -10.81 1.49
CA GLY A 599 32.75 -9.61 1.86
C GLY A 599 33.52 -9.70 3.18
N SER A 600 34.29 -8.65 3.49
CA SER A 600 35.18 -8.61 4.66
C SER A 600 34.70 -7.73 5.81
N GLY A 601 33.54 -7.07 5.67
CA GLY A 601 33.05 -6.19 6.74
C GLY A 601 32.34 -6.94 7.87
N THR A 602 31.78 -6.20 8.82
CA THR A 602 31.15 -6.71 10.05
C THR A 602 29.69 -6.30 10.19
N ILE A 603 28.95 -6.99 11.06
CA ILE A 603 27.68 -6.47 11.60
C ILE A 603 27.88 -6.25 13.10
N ASP A 604 28.05 -4.99 13.50
CA ASP A 604 28.26 -4.62 14.90
C ASP A 604 26.97 -4.04 15.49
N ILE A 605 26.47 -4.67 16.55
CA ILE A 605 25.18 -4.33 17.18
C ILE A 605 25.42 -4.01 18.66
N SER A 606 25.01 -2.82 19.07
CA SER A 606 25.11 -2.38 20.46
C SER A 606 23.86 -1.69 20.99
N ASN A 607 23.56 -1.85 22.27
CA ASN A 607 22.50 -1.12 22.99
C ASN A 607 21.11 -1.16 22.33
N SER A 608 20.81 -2.21 21.56
CA SER A 608 19.66 -2.22 20.64
C SER A 608 18.63 -3.31 20.95
N ASP A 609 17.39 -3.09 20.53
CA ASP A 609 16.29 -4.08 20.55
C ASP A 609 16.12 -4.66 19.14
N ILE A 610 16.43 -5.96 19.00
CA ILE A 610 16.30 -6.70 17.76
C ILE A 610 15.18 -7.73 17.92
N SER A 611 14.10 -7.60 17.15
CA SER A 611 12.90 -8.36 17.45
C SER A 611 12.08 -8.84 16.26
N TYR A 612 11.42 -9.99 16.42
CA TYR A 612 10.48 -10.58 15.45
C TYR A 612 11.06 -10.93 14.07
N LEU A 613 12.38 -11.00 13.92
CA LEU A 613 13.03 -11.30 12.64
C LEU A 613 13.12 -12.81 12.35
N GLY A 614 13.13 -13.13 11.07
CA GLY A 614 13.53 -14.43 10.55
C GLY A 614 12.52 -15.57 10.62
N PHE A 615 12.73 -16.60 9.83
CA PHE A 615 11.87 -17.77 9.67
C PHE A 615 12.73 -18.97 9.28
N ASN A 616 12.12 -20.15 9.16
CA ASN A 616 12.82 -21.38 8.82
C ASN A 616 13.16 -21.40 7.31
N GLY A 617 14.24 -20.72 6.93
CA GLY A 617 14.76 -20.62 5.57
C GLY A 617 16.29 -20.49 5.57
N ALA A 618 16.94 -20.92 4.48
CA ALA A 618 18.40 -21.13 4.44
C ALA A 618 19.26 -19.91 4.83
N GLU A 619 18.81 -18.69 4.54
CA GLU A 619 19.52 -17.44 4.88
C GLU A 619 18.78 -16.61 5.94
N SER A 620 17.65 -17.11 6.44
CA SER A 620 16.58 -16.26 6.96
C SER A 620 16.29 -16.48 8.45
N PHE A 621 17.17 -17.11 9.22
CA PHE A 621 16.88 -17.51 10.60
C PHE A 621 16.75 -16.36 11.62
N GLY A 622 17.04 -15.12 11.25
CA GLY A 622 16.91 -13.94 12.12
C GLY A 622 18.11 -13.03 11.94
N LEU A 623 19.09 -13.14 12.85
CA LEU A 623 20.44 -12.61 12.69
C LEU A 623 21.34 -13.74 12.15
N THR A 624 21.48 -13.80 10.83
CA THR A 624 22.16 -14.91 10.14
C THR A 624 23.55 -14.51 9.67
N TYR A 625 24.58 -15.29 10.01
CA TYR A 625 25.94 -15.13 9.53
C TYR A 625 26.31 -16.31 8.63
N LEU A 626 26.36 -16.07 7.31
CA LEU A 626 26.75 -17.07 6.32
C LEU A 626 28.26 -17.04 6.00
N SER A 627 28.94 -15.98 6.44
CA SER A 627 30.36 -15.71 6.23
C SER A 627 30.78 -14.53 7.10
N GLY A 628 32.09 -14.30 7.25
CA GLY A 628 32.64 -13.12 7.92
C GLY A 628 33.28 -13.44 9.27
N SER A 629 34.00 -12.46 9.80
CA SER A 629 34.68 -12.56 11.08
C SER A 629 34.74 -11.22 11.80
N GLY A 630 34.95 -11.24 13.12
CA GLY A 630 35.22 -10.03 13.92
C GLY A 630 34.00 -9.21 14.33
N SER A 631 32.77 -9.66 14.04
CA SER A 631 31.55 -8.93 14.42
C SER A 631 31.27 -9.02 15.92
N THR A 632 30.60 -7.98 16.45
CA THR A 632 30.31 -7.83 17.88
C THR A 632 28.82 -7.57 18.15
N LEU A 633 28.26 -8.29 19.12
CA LEU A 633 26.90 -8.09 19.61
C LEU A 633 26.99 -7.80 21.11
N THR A 634 26.75 -6.56 21.53
CA THR A 634 26.96 -6.12 22.91
C THR A 634 25.76 -5.38 23.52
N ASN A 635 25.37 -5.72 24.74
CA ASN A 635 24.31 -4.97 25.47
C ASN A 635 22.96 -4.87 24.72
N ASN A 636 22.56 -5.92 23.99
CA ASN A 636 21.31 -5.92 23.20
C ASN A 636 20.20 -6.75 23.85
N LYS A 637 18.96 -6.47 23.44
CA LYS A 637 17.80 -7.37 23.62
C LYS A 637 17.49 -8.04 22.29
N ILE A 638 17.57 -9.38 22.24
CA ILE A 638 17.37 -10.16 21.02
C ILE A 638 16.25 -11.16 21.26
N HIS A 639 15.07 -10.92 20.69
CA HIS A 639 13.89 -11.68 21.09
C HIS A 639 12.83 -11.92 20.03
N HIS A 640 12.10 -13.03 20.16
CA HIS A 640 11.05 -13.44 19.22
C HIS A 640 11.57 -13.63 17.78
N LEU A 641 12.87 -13.83 17.59
CA LEU A 641 13.44 -14.25 16.31
C LEU A 641 13.12 -15.72 16.06
N TYR A 642 13.38 -16.23 14.85
CA TYR A 642 13.38 -17.68 14.66
C TYR A 642 14.53 -18.33 15.46
N SER A 643 15.77 -17.92 15.21
CA SER A 643 16.92 -18.13 16.10
C SER A 643 17.51 -16.76 16.46
N GLY A 644 17.86 -16.53 17.72
CA GLY A 644 18.38 -15.23 18.17
C GLY A 644 19.67 -14.84 17.45
N PHE A 645 20.59 -15.80 17.29
CA PHE A 645 21.78 -15.71 16.46
C PHE A 645 21.99 -17.03 15.72
N HIS A 646 22.34 -16.98 14.44
CA HIS A 646 22.71 -18.15 13.64
C HIS A 646 24.02 -17.90 12.90
N ALA A 647 25.02 -18.77 13.06
CA ALA A 647 26.27 -18.72 12.31
C ALA A 647 26.61 -20.05 11.63
N THR A 648 27.14 -20.00 10.41
CA THR A 648 27.50 -21.19 9.63
C THR A 648 28.71 -20.92 8.73
N ASN A 649 29.17 -21.93 7.98
CA ASN A 649 30.23 -21.82 6.97
C ASN A 649 31.55 -21.20 7.48
N SER A 650 32.09 -21.70 8.59
CA SER A 650 33.38 -21.25 9.15
C SER A 650 33.43 -19.77 9.56
N VAL A 651 32.29 -19.18 9.94
CA VAL A 651 32.25 -17.89 10.63
C VAL A 651 33.08 -17.97 11.92
N HIS A 652 33.82 -16.91 12.24
CA HIS A 652 34.75 -16.94 13.37
C HIS A 652 35.03 -15.58 14.01
N ASN A 653 35.65 -15.59 15.19
CA ASN A 653 36.02 -14.38 15.95
C ASN A 653 34.81 -13.47 16.24
N ILE A 654 33.65 -14.05 16.56
CA ILE A 654 32.44 -13.30 16.93
C ILE A 654 32.39 -13.15 18.44
N THR A 655 32.09 -11.94 18.92
CA THR A 655 31.86 -11.68 20.35
C THR A 655 30.39 -11.39 20.60
N ILE A 656 29.77 -12.17 21.51
CA ILE A 656 28.39 -11.99 21.97
C ILE A 656 28.48 -11.75 23.48
N ASP A 657 28.39 -10.48 23.89
CA ASP A 657 28.67 -10.03 25.26
C ASP A 657 27.49 -9.26 25.88
N ASN A 658 27.10 -9.61 27.10
CA ASN A 658 26.12 -8.85 27.89
C ASN A 658 24.76 -8.64 27.19
N ASN A 659 24.26 -9.62 26.42
CA ASN A 659 22.96 -9.55 25.76
C ASN A 659 21.87 -10.31 26.53
N GLU A 660 20.62 -9.87 26.40
CA GLU A 660 19.42 -10.60 26.82
C GLU A 660 18.78 -11.29 25.60
N ILE A 661 18.79 -12.62 25.53
CA ILE A 661 18.36 -13.40 24.36
C ILE A 661 17.21 -14.34 24.73
N TYR A 662 15.99 -14.06 24.24
CA TYR A 662 14.81 -14.73 24.77
C TYR A 662 13.60 -14.89 23.84
N ASN A 663 12.71 -15.82 24.20
CA ASN A 663 11.46 -16.09 23.48
C ASN A 663 11.64 -16.34 21.97
N ASN A 664 12.82 -16.83 21.53
CA ASN A 664 13.04 -17.18 20.14
C ASN A 664 12.36 -18.52 19.81
N THR A 665 11.86 -18.67 18.58
CA THR A 665 11.05 -19.83 18.16
C THR A 665 11.84 -21.13 18.27
N ALA A 666 13.11 -21.12 17.87
CA ALA A 666 14.04 -22.23 17.94
C ALA A 666 15.09 -21.97 19.03
N HIS A 667 16.31 -21.59 18.64
CA HIS A 667 17.45 -21.49 19.56
C HIS A 667 17.73 -20.04 19.98
N GLY A 668 18.32 -19.86 21.17
CA GLY A 668 18.88 -18.56 21.55
C GLY A 668 20.09 -18.23 20.66
N ILE A 669 21.13 -19.05 20.74
CA ILE A 669 22.33 -18.98 19.89
C ILE A 669 22.51 -20.33 19.18
N ASP A 670 22.62 -20.30 17.86
CA ASP A 670 22.83 -21.46 17.00
C ASP A 670 24.10 -21.26 16.16
N SER A 671 25.03 -22.20 16.23
CA SER A 671 26.28 -22.17 15.48
C SER A 671 26.50 -23.50 14.80
N PHE A 672 26.94 -23.47 13.54
CA PHE A 672 26.89 -24.61 12.65
C PHE A 672 28.13 -24.69 11.73
N SER A 673 28.36 -25.83 11.07
CA SER A 673 29.31 -26.01 9.94
C SER A 673 30.67 -25.33 10.14
N LYS A 674 31.48 -25.88 11.06
CA LYS A 674 32.87 -25.43 11.32
C LYS A 674 33.01 -24.00 11.85
N THR A 675 31.94 -23.36 12.32
CA THR A 675 32.02 -22.07 13.03
C THR A 675 32.92 -22.20 14.26
N HIS A 676 33.84 -21.26 14.49
CA HIS A 676 34.85 -21.39 15.53
C HIS A 676 35.25 -20.07 16.19
N SER A 677 35.99 -20.13 17.31
CA SER A 677 36.52 -18.93 17.97
C SER A 677 35.43 -17.90 18.34
N LEU A 678 34.28 -18.38 18.82
CA LEU A 678 33.24 -17.49 19.34
C LEU A 678 33.45 -17.25 20.83
N LEU A 679 33.25 -16.01 21.28
CA LEU A 679 33.26 -15.62 22.68
C LEU A 679 31.83 -15.23 23.09
N ILE A 680 31.16 -16.12 23.81
CA ILE A 680 29.80 -15.94 24.30
C ILE A 680 29.90 -15.73 25.82
N LYS A 681 29.79 -14.47 26.26
CA LYS A 681 29.98 -14.14 27.67
C LYS A 681 28.97 -13.17 28.27
N ASN A 682 28.74 -13.27 29.58
CA ASN A 682 27.85 -12.37 30.34
C ASN A 682 26.40 -12.28 29.82
N ASN A 683 25.94 -13.22 28.99
CA ASN A 683 24.61 -13.14 28.40
C ASN A 683 23.55 -13.73 29.33
N PHE A 684 22.32 -13.20 29.24
CA PHE A 684 21.13 -13.77 29.85
C PHE A 684 20.24 -14.43 28.78
N ILE A 685 20.21 -15.76 28.75
CA ILE A 685 19.58 -16.53 27.67
C ILE A 685 18.43 -17.38 28.22
N HIS A 686 17.19 -17.10 27.82
CA HIS A 686 16.04 -17.75 28.46
C HIS A 686 14.77 -17.90 27.63
N HIS A 687 13.94 -18.88 28.00
CA HIS A 687 12.61 -19.09 27.42
C HIS A 687 12.61 -19.31 25.90
N ASN A 688 13.70 -19.85 25.34
CA ASN A 688 13.77 -20.18 23.92
C ASN A 688 13.08 -21.53 23.62
N GLY A 689 12.54 -21.67 22.41
CA GLY A 689 11.70 -22.80 22.02
C GLY A 689 12.42 -24.13 21.87
N LYS A 690 13.75 -24.14 21.84
CA LYS A 690 14.64 -25.30 21.84
C LYS A 690 15.81 -25.05 22.81
N ASN A 691 17.06 -25.24 22.37
CA ASN A 691 18.26 -24.99 23.18
C ASN A 691 18.49 -23.51 23.48
N GLY A 692 19.09 -23.23 24.64
CA GLY A 692 19.64 -21.90 24.95
C GLY A 692 20.78 -21.57 23.99
N ILE A 693 21.82 -22.41 23.99
CA ILE A 693 22.96 -22.34 23.09
C ILE A 693 23.21 -23.72 22.47
N ILE A 694 23.42 -23.77 21.16
CA ILE A 694 23.84 -24.99 20.46
C ILE A 694 25.01 -24.70 19.52
N CYS A 695 26.04 -25.54 19.57
CA CYS A 695 27.05 -25.63 18.52
C CYS A 695 26.96 -26.99 17.84
N SER A 696 26.77 -27.01 16.53
CA SER A 696 26.48 -28.20 15.75
C SER A 696 27.46 -28.40 14.59
N ILE A 697 27.83 -29.66 14.34
CA ILE A 697 28.61 -30.10 13.17
C ILE A 697 29.95 -29.35 13.04
N GLY A 698 30.93 -29.82 13.80
CA GLY A 698 32.34 -29.47 13.59
C GLY A 698 32.75 -28.09 14.12
N CYS A 699 31.97 -27.45 14.99
CA CYS A 699 32.46 -26.24 15.67
C CYS A 699 33.67 -26.54 16.53
N TYR A 700 34.52 -25.53 16.79
CA TYR A 700 35.63 -25.68 17.72
C TYR A 700 36.08 -24.35 18.32
N GLY A 701 36.81 -24.40 19.45
CA GLY A 701 37.39 -23.19 20.04
C GLY A 701 36.34 -22.19 20.55
N VAL A 702 35.16 -22.65 20.95
CA VAL A 702 34.09 -21.76 21.44
C VAL A 702 34.22 -21.60 22.95
N ILE A 703 34.10 -20.37 23.44
CA ILE A 703 34.15 -20.03 24.86
C ILE A 703 32.76 -19.55 25.30
N PHE A 704 32.19 -20.25 26.29
CA PHE A 704 30.93 -19.92 26.95
C PHE A 704 31.26 -19.53 28.40
N ASP A 705 31.36 -18.24 28.69
CA ASP A 705 31.82 -17.77 30.00
C ASP A 705 30.81 -16.86 30.72
N SER A 706 30.57 -17.10 32.01
CA SER A 706 29.81 -16.16 32.85
C SER A 706 28.37 -15.87 32.36
N ASN A 707 27.74 -16.79 31.63
CA ASN A 707 26.36 -16.63 31.14
C ASN A 707 25.33 -17.14 32.15
N LYS A 708 24.14 -16.56 32.13
CA LYS A 708 22.95 -17.04 32.85
C LYS A 708 21.97 -17.67 31.85
N ILE A 709 21.74 -18.98 31.94
CA ILE A 709 20.96 -19.74 30.94
C ILE A 709 19.82 -20.51 31.61
N GLN A 710 18.56 -20.15 31.34
CA GLN A 710 17.44 -20.73 32.09
C GLN A 710 16.15 -20.91 31.30
N ASN A 711 15.31 -21.86 31.73
CA ASN A 711 13.95 -22.05 31.22
C ASN A 711 13.87 -22.24 29.69
N ASN A 712 14.91 -22.76 29.04
CA ASN A 712 14.84 -23.14 27.63
C ASN A 712 14.18 -24.53 27.52
N LYS A 713 13.46 -24.80 26.44
CA LYS A 713 12.66 -26.04 26.33
C LYS A 713 13.51 -27.31 26.18
N GLU A 714 14.72 -27.17 25.64
CA GLU A 714 15.68 -28.28 25.48
C GLU A 714 16.92 -28.01 26.36
N GLU A 715 18.13 -28.24 25.86
CA GLU A 715 19.35 -28.13 26.63
C GLU A 715 19.79 -26.66 26.84
N GLY A 716 20.45 -26.38 27.96
CA GLY A 716 21.02 -25.06 28.25
C GLY A 716 22.14 -24.75 27.26
N ILE A 717 23.18 -25.60 27.26
CA ILE A 717 24.26 -25.61 26.28
C ILE A 717 24.40 -27.01 25.66
N MET A 718 24.37 -27.09 24.34
CA MET A 718 24.55 -28.35 23.60
C MET A 718 25.78 -28.28 22.67
N LEU A 719 26.73 -29.19 22.88
CA LEU A 719 27.83 -29.48 21.95
C LEU A 719 27.45 -30.70 21.12
N ASN A 720 27.10 -30.49 19.86
CA ASN A 720 26.43 -31.48 19.01
C ASN A 720 27.27 -31.83 17.77
N LYS A 721 27.77 -33.06 17.70
CA LYS A 721 28.48 -33.65 16.55
C LYS A 721 29.84 -33.01 16.25
N ASN A 722 30.91 -33.72 16.61
CA ASN A 722 32.31 -33.40 16.30
C ASN A 722 32.78 -32.03 16.84
N ILE A 723 32.32 -31.65 18.04
CA ILE A 723 32.75 -30.38 18.67
C ILE A 723 34.05 -30.60 19.45
N SER A 724 35.00 -29.67 19.35
CA SER A 724 36.28 -29.80 20.06
C SER A 724 36.87 -28.50 20.58
N ASN A 725 37.83 -28.60 21.51
CA ASN A 725 38.61 -27.49 22.05
C ASN A 725 37.74 -26.33 22.57
N SER A 726 36.53 -26.61 23.04
CA SER A 726 35.58 -25.61 23.52
C SER A 726 35.51 -25.62 25.04
N THR A 727 35.22 -24.46 25.63
CA THR A 727 35.27 -24.22 27.07
C THR A 727 33.95 -23.66 27.57
N ILE A 728 33.32 -24.35 28.53
CA ILE A 728 32.11 -23.90 29.24
C ILE A 728 32.51 -23.56 30.68
N SER A 729 32.57 -22.28 31.04
CA SER A 729 33.08 -21.82 32.33
C SER A 729 32.21 -20.80 33.05
N ASN A 730 32.17 -20.88 34.38
CA ASN A 730 31.56 -19.84 35.23
C ASN A 730 30.08 -19.52 34.94
N ASN A 731 29.35 -20.43 34.27
CA ASN A 731 27.96 -20.19 33.89
C ASN A 731 26.99 -20.60 35.01
N ILE A 732 25.83 -19.93 35.05
CA ILE A 732 24.69 -20.30 35.90
C ILE A 732 23.60 -20.86 34.99
N LEU A 733 23.33 -22.16 35.10
CA LEU A 733 22.34 -22.87 34.29
C LEU A 733 21.26 -23.46 35.18
N TYR A 734 19.98 -23.16 34.91
CA TYR A 734 18.91 -23.79 35.66
C TYR A 734 17.62 -23.99 34.89
N ASN A 735 16.91 -25.08 35.23
CA ASN A 735 15.60 -25.42 34.68
C ASN A 735 15.56 -25.50 33.13
N ASN A 736 16.65 -25.93 32.52
CA ASN A 736 16.68 -26.49 31.17
C ASN A 736 16.54 -28.03 31.23
N LYS A 737 16.34 -28.72 30.10
CA LYS A 737 16.22 -30.19 30.07
C LYS A 737 17.49 -30.89 30.55
N TYR A 738 18.63 -30.63 29.90
CA TYR A 738 19.95 -30.84 30.49
C TYR A 738 20.63 -29.48 30.59
N GLN A 739 21.41 -29.23 31.64
CA GLN A 739 22.14 -27.97 31.71
C GLN A 739 23.24 -27.94 30.64
N VAL A 740 24.03 -29.00 30.55
CA VAL A 740 25.03 -29.19 29.49
C VAL A 740 24.89 -30.58 28.86
N GLN A 741 24.93 -30.65 27.53
CA GLN A 741 25.00 -31.92 26.80
C GLN A 741 26.17 -31.93 25.80
N ILE A 742 26.99 -32.98 25.85
CA ILE A 742 28.10 -33.27 24.95
C ILE A 742 27.73 -34.54 24.15
N TYR A 743 27.55 -34.38 22.84
CA TYR A 743 26.95 -35.40 21.98
C TYR A 743 27.74 -35.60 20.68
N GLY A 744 27.86 -36.87 20.25
CA GLY A 744 28.21 -37.26 18.88
C GLY A 744 29.69 -37.05 18.55
N SER A 745 30.59 -37.81 19.18
CA SER A 745 32.04 -37.70 18.98
C SER A 745 32.58 -36.30 19.24
N SER A 746 32.00 -35.60 20.22
CA SER A 746 32.48 -34.28 20.65
C SER A 746 33.55 -34.47 21.72
N ASN A 747 34.78 -34.07 21.41
CA ASN A 747 35.98 -34.48 22.15
C ASN A 747 36.84 -33.29 22.57
N ASN A 748 37.68 -33.46 23.60
CA ASN A 748 38.64 -32.43 24.03
C ASN A 748 37.95 -31.10 24.41
N ASN A 749 36.81 -31.17 25.09
CA ASN A 749 36.11 -29.99 25.62
C ASN A 749 36.28 -29.90 27.14
N THR A 750 36.23 -28.69 27.68
CA THR A 750 36.36 -28.43 29.13
C THR A 750 35.10 -27.78 29.67
N VAL A 751 34.57 -28.32 30.77
CA VAL A 751 33.39 -27.78 31.47
C VAL A 751 33.76 -27.57 32.94
N TYR A 752 33.84 -26.31 33.38
CA TYR A 752 34.32 -26.02 34.73
C TYR A 752 33.72 -24.82 35.45
N ASN A 753 33.72 -24.86 36.79
CA ASN A 753 33.21 -23.77 37.64
C ASN A 753 31.77 -23.34 37.32
N ASN A 754 30.93 -24.23 36.79
CA ASN A 754 29.54 -23.90 36.48
C ASN A 754 28.62 -24.28 37.65
N SER A 755 27.58 -23.47 37.86
CA SER A 755 26.48 -23.75 38.79
C SER A 755 25.28 -24.23 38.00
N MET A 756 24.85 -25.48 38.25
CA MET A 756 23.82 -26.18 37.48
C MET A 756 22.70 -26.64 38.41
N THR A 757 21.45 -26.28 38.12
CA THR A 757 20.32 -26.62 39.00
C THR A 757 19.06 -27.06 38.26
N GLY A 758 18.47 -28.19 38.66
CA GLY A 758 17.20 -28.65 38.11
C GLY A 758 17.32 -29.35 36.75
N GLY A 759 16.18 -29.67 36.13
CA GLY A 759 16.12 -30.37 34.85
C GLY A 759 16.27 -31.90 34.96
N ASN A 760 16.26 -32.57 33.81
CA ASN A 760 16.50 -34.02 33.73
C ASN A 760 17.96 -34.36 34.07
N GLY A 761 18.91 -33.49 33.78
CA GLY A 761 20.27 -33.71 34.27
C GLY A 761 21.16 -32.47 34.26
N GLY A 762 22.22 -32.50 35.08
CA GLY A 762 23.27 -31.50 35.07
C GLY A 762 24.07 -31.60 33.77
N ILE A 763 24.89 -32.63 33.65
CA ILE A 763 25.78 -32.86 32.50
C ILE A 763 25.50 -34.22 31.88
N LYS A 764 25.28 -34.27 30.57
CA LYS A 764 25.19 -35.53 29.80
C LYS A 764 26.31 -35.65 28.77
N ILE A 765 27.08 -36.74 28.81
CA ILE A 765 28.10 -37.08 27.81
C ILE A 765 27.68 -38.36 27.11
N THR A 766 27.52 -38.33 25.79
CA THR A 766 26.98 -39.47 25.05
C THR A 766 27.45 -39.55 23.60
N ALA A 767 27.06 -40.63 22.92
CA ALA A 767 27.31 -40.91 21.51
C ALA A 767 28.80 -40.80 21.15
N ASN A 768 29.64 -41.62 21.79
CA ASN A 768 31.09 -41.73 21.58
C ASN A 768 31.91 -40.46 21.86
N SER A 769 31.37 -39.53 22.63
CA SER A 769 32.09 -38.32 23.06
C SER A 769 33.18 -38.68 24.08
N SER A 770 34.38 -38.15 23.89
CA SER A 770 35.57 -38.62 24.60
C SER A 770 36.60 -37.54 24.94
N GLU A 771 37.51 -37.81 25.87
CA GLU A 771 38.60 -36.89 26.24
C GLU A 771 38.09 -35.52 26.72
N ASN A 772 36.90 -35.46 27.32
CA ASN A 772 36.36 -34.23 27.90
C ASN A 772 36.74 -34.12 29.39
N LEU A 773 37.02 -32.90 29.84
CA LEU A 773 37.30 -32.56 31.22
C LEU A 773 36.08 -31.89 31.85
N ILE A 774 35.52 -32.50 32.89
CA ILE A 774 34.42 -31.97 33.69
C ILE A 774 34.93 -31.72 35.10
N ASN A 775 35.21 -30.46 35.46
CA ASN A 775 35.85 -30.17 36.74
C ASN A 775 35.27 -29.00 37.54
N ASN A 776 35.26 -29.11 38.87
CA ASN A 776 34.82 -28.02 39.76
C ASN A 776 33.41 -27.47 39.47
N ASN A 777 32.47 -28.30 38.99
CA ASN A 777 31.09 -27.89 38.78
C ASN A 777 30.24 -28.18 40.03
N ASP A 778 29.27 -27.31 40.29
CA ASP A 778 28.26 -27.47 41.34
C ASP A 778 26.93 -27.86 40.70
N ILE A 779 26.48 -29.11 40.90
CA ILE A 779 25.33 -29.71 40.22
C ILE A 779 24.30 -30.16 41.26
N LYS A 780 23.11 -29.56 41.20
CA LYS A 780 22.10 -29.71 42.25
C LYS A 780 20.70 -29.97 41.73
N ASN A 781 19.92 -30.76 42.46
CA ASN A 781 18.45 -30.88 42.28
C ASN A 781 18.00 -31.32 40.87
N SER A 782 18.82 -32.07 40.12
CA SER A 782 18.44 -32.66 38.83
C SER A 782 17.96 -34.10 38.99
N ASN A 783 17.44 -34.76 37.95
CA ASN A 783 17.23 -36.22 38.05
C ASN A 783 18.56 -36.96 38.09
N TYR A 784 19.46 -36.61 37.17
CA TYR A 784 20.83 -37.12 37.12
C TYR A 784 21.83 -35.97 37.29
N GLY A 785 22.82 -36.11 38.18
CA GLY A 785 23.88 -35.11 38.30
C GLY A 785 24.76 -35.09 37.03
N ILE A 786 25.52 -36.16 36.82
CA ILE A 786 26.33 -36.38 35.62
C ILE A 786 25.97 -37.76 35.02
N SER A 787 25.59 -37.80 33.74
CA SER A 787 25.30 -39.04 33.02
C SER A 787 26.29 -39.28 31.88
N LEU A 788 26.84 -40.49 31.82
CA LEU A 788 27.69 -41.00 30.75
C LEU A 788 26.98 -42.18 30.07
N GLU A 789 26.77 -42.07 28.76
CA GLU A 789 25.98 -43.05 27.99
C GLU A 789 26.54 -43.24 26.57
N GLY A 790 25.93 -44.15 25.79
CA GLY A 790 26.16 -44.32 24.35
C GLY A 790 27.63 -44.32 23.90
N GLY A 791 28.50 -45.08 24.56
CA GLY A 791 29.92 -45.21 24.20
C GLY A 791 30.83 -44.05 24.63
N ALA A 792 30.38 -43.16 25.53
CA ALA A 792 31.25 -42.10 26.06
C ALA A 792 32.49 -42.69 26.76
N SER A 793 33.69 -42.16 26.43
CA SER A 793 34.95 -42.78 26.83
C SER A 793 36.08 -41.81 27.15
N LYS A 794 37.04 -42.22 27.99
CA LYS A 794 38.24 -41.41 28.30
C LYS A 794 37.94 -40.00 28.83
N ASN A 795 36.78 -39.78 29.45
CA ASN A 795 36.44 -38.50 30.07
C ASN A 795 36.97 -38.46 31.50
N LEU A 796 37.38 -37.27 31.95
CA LEU A 796 37.82 -37.02 33.32
C LEU A 796 36.79 -36.16 34.05
N ILE A 797 36.22 -36.70 35.11
CA ILE A 797 35.22 -36.07 35.98
C ILE A 797 35.91 -35.83 37.32
N ASP A 798 36.34 -34.60 37.59
CA ASP A 798 37.21 -34.26 38.71
C ASP A 798 36.66 -33.14 39.61
N SER A 799 36.65 -33.33 40.93
CA SER A 799 36.40 -32.27 41.90
C SER A 799 35.02 -31.58 41.75
N ASN A 800 33.99 -32.29 41.29
CA ASN A 800 32.62 -31.74 41.18
C ASN A 800 31.83 -31.96 42.48
N SER A 801 30.95 -31.02 42.83
CA SER A 801 29.93 -31.18 43.88
C SER A 801 28.60 -31.59 43.25
N ILE A 802 28.06 -32.74 43.63
CA ILE A 802 26.88 -33.35 43.02
C ILE A 802 25.88 -33.69 44.13
N GLU A 803 24.84 -32.87 44.25
CA GLU A 803 23.99 -32.87 45.44
C GLU A 803 22.49 -32.97 45.13
N ASN A 804 21.74 -33.65 46.00
CA ASN A 804 20.27 -33.66 46.00
C ASN A 804 19.62 -34.08 44.67
N ASN A 805 20.27 -34.97 43.90
CA ASN A 805 19.70 -35.45 42.65
C ASN A 805 18.65 -36.54 42.92
N SER A 806 17.54 -36.50 42.18
CA SER A 806 16.36 -37.31 42.50
C SER A 806 16.50 -38.78 42.13
N ASP A 807 17.37 -39.11 41.19
CA ASP A 807 17.65 -40.49 40.79
C ASP A 807 19.10 -40.87 41.07
N ALA A 808 20.06 -40.40 40.26
CA ALA A 808 21.48 -40.70 40.48
C ALA A 808 22.37 -39.46 40.52
N GLY A 809 23.36 -39.45 41.42
CA GLY A 809 24.44 -38.46 41.37
C GLY A 809 25.27 -38.62 40.09
N ILE A 810 25.79 -39.82 39.85
CA ILE A 810 26.50 -40.20 38.62
C ILE A 810 25.83 -41.43 38.00
N GLN A 811 25.46 -41.36 36.72
CA GLN A 811 24.92 -42.48 35.96
C GLN A 811 25.89 -42.93 34.87
N ILE A 812 26.08 -44.23 34.72
CA ILE A 812 26.96 -44.85 33.73
C ILE A 812 26.23 -46.02 33.06
N GLN A 813 26.02 -45.94 31.73
CA GLN A 813 25.32 -46.96 30.95
C GLN A 813 25.85 -47.09 29.52
N GLU A 814 25.29 -48.03 28.74
CA GLU A 814 25.42 -48.14 27.28
C GLU A 814 26.86 -48.11 26.75
N HIS A 815 27.68 -49.09 27.13
CA HIS A 815 29.01 -49.35 26.58
C HIS A 815 30.04 -48.24 26.78
N THR A 816 29.89 -47.46 27.86
CA THR A 816 30.88 -46.47 28.30
C THR A 816 32.14 -47.14 28.86
N ASN A 817 33.32 -46.58 28.59
CA ASN A 817 34.59 -47.19 28.99
C ASN A 817 35.71 -46.18 29.27
N ASN A 818 36.69 -46.57 30.09
CA ASN A 818 37.90 -45.79 30.38
C ASN A 818 37.63 -44.36 30.91
N ASN A 819 36.48 -44.12 31.56
CA ASN A 819 36.22 -42.84 32.21
C ASN A 819 36.79 -42.82 33.62
N GLU A 820 37.29 -41.67 34.04
CA GLU A 820 37.91 -41.48 35.36
C GLU A 820 37.12 -40.49 36.20
N PHE A 821 36.87 -40.85 37.45
CA PHE A 821 36.13 -40.08 38.44
C PHE A 821 37.04 -39.80 39.63
N ARG A 822 37.45 -38.54 39.83
CA ARG A 822 38.42 -38.16 40.85
C ARG A 822 37.85 -37.08 41.77
N ASN A 823 38.10 -37.18 43.08
CA ASN A 823 37.83 -36.10 44.06
C ASN A 823 36.41 -35.51 44.06
N ASN A 824 35.40 -36.19 43.51
CA ASN A 824 34.03 -35.67 43.46
C ASN A 824 33.36 -35.84 44.82
N ILE A 825 32.48 -34.91 45.18
CA ILE A 825 31.66 -34.95 46.39
C ILE A 825 30.22 -35.23 45.96
N LEU A 826 29.66 -36.34 46.45
CA LEU A 826 28.28 -36.74 46.21
C LEU A 826 27.51 -36.64 47.53
N LEU A 827 26.51 -35.76 47.60
CA LEU A 827 25.76 -35.45 48.82
C LEU A 827 24.25 -35.67 48.63
N ASP A 828 23.62 -36.47 49.50
CA ASP A 828 22.16 -36.60 49.59
C ASP A 828 21.45 -36.90 48.24
N ASN A 829 22.07 -37.69 47.35
CA ASN A 829 21.42 -38.16 46.13
C ASN A 829 20.41 -39.28 46.48
N ARG A 830 19.15 -39.14 46.06
CA ARG A 830 18.04 -39.86 46.69
C ARG A 830 18.04 -41.37 46.44
N ASN A 831 18.14 -41.82 45.19
CA ASN A 831 18.11 -43.27 44.92
C ASN A 831 19.51 -43.88 44.94
N LYS A 832 20.47 -43.28 44.22
CA LYS A 832 21.84 -43.80 44.11
C LYS A 832 22.85 -42.66 44.02
N ASP A 833 23.97 -42.76 44.71
CA ASP A 833 25.09 -41.85 44.46
C ASP A 833 25.76 -42.16 43.12
N VAL A 834 26.01 -43.44 42.83
CA VAL A 834 26.54 -43.92 41.54
C VAL A 834 25.70 -45.09 41.04
N ASP A 835 25.12 -44.95 39.85
CA ASP A 835 24.38 -46.02 39.16
C ASP A 835 25.13 -46.56 37.95
N ARG A 836 25.28 -47.89 37.87
CA ARG A 836 25.99 -48.61 36.79
C ARG A 836 25.06 -49.65 36.21
N LEU A 837 24.56 -49.40 35.00
CA LEU A 837 23.57 -50.26 34.34
C LEU A 837 24.16 -51.16 33.25
N ASP A 838 25.47 -51.05 32.96
CA ASP A 838 26.16 -51.93 32.02
C ASP A 838 27.04 -52.95 32.79
N HIS A 839 26.79 -54.25 32.56
CA HIS A 839 27.47 -55.37 33.23
C HIS A 839 28.67 -55.92 32.43
N GLY A 840 29.11 -55.26 31.35
CA GLY A 840 30.26 -55.65 30.52
C GLY A 840 31.64 -55.17 31.03
N THR A 841 32.72 -55.56 30.33
CA THR A 841 34.17 -55.32 30.61
C THR A 841 34.59 -53.84 30.55
N SER A 842 33.88 -52.99 31.27
CA SER A 842 34.08 -51.56 31.33
C SER A 842 35.07 -51.22 32.46
N SER A 843 36.23 -50.67 32.09
CA SER A 843 37.25 -50.17 33.01
C SER A 843 36.90 -48.74 33.44
N PHE A 844 36.50 -48.56 34.70
CA PHE A 844 36.31 -47.25 35.32
C PHE A 844 37.27 -47.07 36.48
N LEU A 845 37.80 -45.87 36.65
CA LEU A 845 38.69 -45.54 37.77
C LEU A 845 38.00 -44.52 38.67
N PHE A 846 37.76 -44.89 39.94
CA PHE A 846 37.26 -44.00 40.98
C PHE A 846 38.37 -43.75 42.00
N VAL A 847 38.80 -42.50 42.18
CA VAL A 847 39.89 -42.11 43.11
C VAL A 847 39.42 -40.96 44.00
N ASN A 848 39.54 -41.12 45.32
CA ASN A 848 39.27 -40.07 46.32
C ASN A 848 37.88 -39.39 46.22
N ASN A 849 36.86 -40.07 45.68
CA ASN A 849 35.50 -39.54 45.70
C ASN A 849 34.88 -39.71 47.10
N THR A 850 34.15 -38.70 47.56
CA THR A 850 33.50 -38.68 48.88
C THR A 850 32.00 -38.80 48.69
N ILE A 851 31.38 -39.79 49.34
CA ILE A 851 29.93 -39.97 49.37
C ILE A 851 29.44 -39.67 50.78
N LEU A 852 28.51 -38.73 50.89
CA LEU A 852 27.87 -38.31 52.14
C LEU A 852 26.35 -38.45 51.95
N SER A 853 25.79 -39.59 52.36
CA SER A 853 24.34 -39.81 52.30
C SER A 853 23.72 -39.70 53.69
N SER A 854 22.71 -38.83 53.84
CA SER A 854 21.82 -38.87 54.99
C SER A 854 20.96 -40.14 54.93
N PRO A 855 20.73 -40.85 56.06
CA PRO A 855 19.90 -42.06 56.05
C PRO A 855 18.48 -41.72 55.56
N PRO A 856 17.83 -42.58 54.76
CA PRO A 856 16.48 -42.33 54.29
C PRO A 856 15.51 -42.23 55.48
N ASN A 857 14.77 -41.13 55.57
CA ASN A 857 13.65 -40.96 56.52
C ASN A 857 12.34 -41.51 55.93
#